data_AF-A0A2V2DFS4-F1
#
_entry.id   AF-A0A2V2DFS4-F1
#
_cell.length_a   1.000
_cell.length_b   1.000
_cell.length_c   1.000
_cell.angle_alpha   90.00
_cell.angle_beta   90.00
_cell.angle_gamma   90.00
#
_symmetry.space_group_name_H-M   'P 1'
#
loop_
_entity.id
_entity.type
_entity.pdbx_description
1 polymer ?
#
loop_
_entity_poly.entity_id
_entity_poly.type
_entity_poly.pdbx_seq_one_letter_code
_entity_poly.pdbx_strand_id
1 'polypeptide(L)'
;MGTDRTEKIGGVTLDYSRYPGEDFYCDGAAEDELLQIVKTVPKERYPEVIREKRSWEVLYHLSDLRENIVKWLPMDKGMKVLEVGSGCGAVTGCLSRKAGSVTCVDLSRKRSLINAWRHRERDNIAIHVGNFQDIEPALDTDYDYVCLIGVFEYGQSYIDTKTPFHDFYKIVKKHVRPGGHVVIAIENKMGLKYWAGCREDHLGTFFSGLEDYPQGGVVRTFTKNGLEKILRECMEEDYRFYYPYPDYKFMTMAYSDRYLPKVGELTNNLRNFDRDRMLLFDEKEVFDMIIREGLFPLYSNSYLVLTGPEVETDYSRFSNDRARHLCIRTDIGHTAEGKRYVRKIADNEAADAHIRQLAEHFRVFGDRFAGSGLEINRLVPGKEPDGRSSVSLEFLEDAVTLEELLDTSLQEDDEAEFRSLFEKYRSLVSWNAEGNLQDYDLIFPNICVQGEKWTAIDYEWVTRERTPDDIVRRALYCYVLENEKRASHPILQKILEETGMDEEAFARQKEQELAFQEEILREADGGKRTAVTDMRHLIGHMAVPYQQFFAHAERKIVQVFEDMGEGYSQEHSRYLRDAYTADDRICAEIRCAAGTKGIRLDPAEMPCLARLEAVTWRDRKLTPAQLARAVVTNGEVLGDGSGVLTRGTDGMTAVLFDHGDPNINVRLDALEETGAEGNGEGILTIEMQILWLSPEMLKDLKARMTRRKRFWFQK
;
A
#
# COMPACT_ATOMS: atom_id res chain seq x y z
N MET A 1 23.40 34.42 -31.18
CA MET A 1 22.48 34.08 -32.29
C MET A 1 21.69 32.87 -31.83
N GLY A 2 20.56 33.12 -31.18
CA GLY A 2 19.67 32.09 -30.66
C GLY A 2 18.83 31.53 -31.79
N THR A 3 18.83 30.22 -31.96
CA THR A 3 17.78 29.53 -32.70
C THR A 3 16.75 29.09 -31.68
N ASP A 4 15.53 29.62 -31.78
CA ASP A 4 14.37 29.07 -31.08
C ASP A 4 14.26 27.59 -31.42
N ARG A 5 14.64 26.73 -30.47
CA ARG A 5 14.52 25.27 -30.58
C ARG A 5 13.18 24.87 -30.00
N THR A 6 12.09 25.31 -30.63
CA THR A 6 10.74 24.88 -30.24
C THR A 6 10.25 23.75 -31.14
N GLU A 7 9.60 22.73 -30.58
CA GLU A 7 8.95 21.62 -31.28
C GLU A 7 7.45 21.62 -30.95
N LYS A 8 6.59 21.31 -31.92
CA LYS A 8 5.15 21.15 -31.67
C LYS A 8 4.71 19.71 -31.89
N ILE A 9 4.02 19.15 -30.90
CA ILE A 9 3.37 17.84 -30.97
C ILE A 9 1.86 18.07 -30.83
N GLY A 10 1.16 18.10 -31.96
CA GLY A 10 -0.22 18.57 -32.00
C GLY A 10 -0.32 20.03 -31.51
N GLY A 11 -1.18 20.29 -30.53
CA GLY A 11 -1.35 21.59 -29.88
C GLY A 11 -0.29 21.91 -28.81
N VAL A 12 0.47 20.92 -28.33
CA VAL A 12 1.46 21.11 -27.26
C VAL A 12 2.76 21.67 -27.83
N THR A 13 3.30 22.69 -27.18
CA THR A 13 4.59 23.28 -27.54
C THR A 13 5.68 22.81 -26.57
N LEU A 14 6.79 22.29 -27.10
CA LEU A 14 8.01 22.01 -26.34
C LEU A 14 9.05 23.09 -26.65
N ASP A 15 9.64 23.67 -25.62
CA ASP A 15 10.73 24.64 -25.71
C ASP A 15 12.04 24.03 -25.21
N TYR A 16 13.02 23.88 -26.10
CA TYR A 16 14.36 23.38 -25.80
C TYR A 16 15.42 24.48 -25.71
N SER A 17 15.03 25.75 -25.60
CA SER A 17 15.95 26.90 -25.54
C SER A 17 16.98 26.79 -24.39
N ARG A 18 16.61 26.10 -23.31
CA ARG A 18 17.44 25.83 -22.13
C ARG A 18 17.78 24.34 -21.93
N TYR A 19 17.55 23.51 -22.96
CA TYR A 19 17.89 22.08 -22.91
C TYR A 19 19.36 21.88 -23.30
N PRO A 20 20.20 21.25 -22.46
CA PRO A 20 21.62 21.05 -22.74
C PRO A 20 21.90 20.01 -23.83
N GLY A 21 20.89 19.23 -24.23
CA GLY A 21 21.02 18.17 -25.24
C GLY A 21 21.04 16.76 -24.66
N GLU A 22 21.15 16.61 -23.35
CA GLU A 22 21.13 15.33 -22.62
C GLU A 22 20.03 15.31 -21.55
N ASP A 23 19.42 14.14 -21.37
CA ASP A 23 18.42 13.91 -20.33
C ASP A 23 19.13 13.70 -18.99
N PHE A 24 18.98 14.65 -18.06
CA PHE A 24 19.52 14.50 -16.70
C PHE A 24 18.75 13.48 -15.84
N TYR A 25 17.59 13.02 -16.32
CA TYR A 25 16.81 11.97 -15.68
C TYR A 25 16.06 11.14 -16.76
N CYS A 26 16.27 9.82 -16.75
CA CYS A 26 15.70 8.88 -17.72
C CYS A 26 15.68 7.47 -17.11
N ASP A 27 14.50 6.88 -16.95
CA ASP A 27 14.34 5.49 -16.47
C ASP A 27 14.57 4.45 -17.58
N GLY A 28 15.17 4.85 -18.72
CA GLY A 28 15.62 3.93 -19.76
C GLY A 28 14.47 3.30 -20.56
N ALA A 29 14.40 1.97 -20.57
CA ALA A 29 13.51 1.17 -21.44
C ALA A 29 12.01 1.33 -21.11
N ALA A 30 11.67 1.58 -19.85
CA ALA A 30 10.28 1.78 -19.44
C ALA A 30 9.67 3.03 -20.11
N GLU A 31 10.44 4.11 -20.23
CA GLU A 31 9.98 5.34 -20.88
C GLU A 31 9.85 5.17 -22.41
N ASP A 32 10.66 4.31 -23.03
CA ASP A 32 10.48 3.98 -24.45
C ASP A 32 9.16 3.24 -24.69
N GLU A 33 8.80 2.32 -23.80
CA GLU A 33 7.50 1.64 -23.84
C GLU A 33 6.35 2.62 -23.62
N LEU A 34 6.43 3.50 -22.61
CA LEU A 34 5.43 4.53 -22.35
C LEU A 34 5.24 5.44 -23.57
N LEU A 35 6.33 5.87 -24.21
CA LEU A 35 6.28 6.70 -25.41
C LEU A 35 5.57 6.00 -26.57
N GLN A 36 5.78 4.69 -26.74
CA GLN A 36 5.06 3.91 -27.75
C GLN A 36 3.57 3.78 -27.41
N ILE A 37 3.24 3.52 -26.14
CA ILE A 37 1.84 3.43 -25.69
C ILE A 37 1.10 4.74 -25.99
N VAL A 38 1.62 5.90 -25.57
CA VAL A 38 0.91 7.17 -25.75
C VAL A 38 0.76 7.62 -27.21
N LYS A 39 1.61 7.11 -28.10
CA LYS A 39 1.53 7.34 -29.55
C LYS A 39 0.50 6.46 -30.25
N THR A 40 0.30 5.24 -29.76
CA THR A 40 -0.44 4.20 -30.49
C THR A 40 -1.78 3.84 -29.86
N VAL A 41 -1.93 4.04 -28.55
CA VAL A 41 -3.12 3.69 -27.79
C VAL A 41 -3.89 4.97 -27.39
N PRO A 42 -5.21 5.03 -27.64
CA PRO A 42 -6.04 6.13 -27.16
C PRO A 42 -6.14 6.13 -25.61
N LYS A 43 -6.28 7.31 -24.99
CA LYS A 43 -6.25 7.47 -23.52
C LYS A 43 -7.34 6.64 -22.84
N GLU A 44 -8.47 6.45 -23.51
CA GLU A 44 -9.62 5.68 -23.04
C GLU A 44 -9.29 4.20 -22.79
N ARG A 45 -8.28 3.67 -23.48
CA ARG A 45 -7.83 2.28 -23.37
C ARG A 45 -6.63 2.08 -22.43
N TYR A 46 -6.15 3.13 -21.77
CA TYR A 46 -5.08 3.00 -20.77
C TYR A 46 -5.42 2.05 -19.62
N PRO A 47 -6.67 1.98 -19.11
CA PRO A 47 -7.02 0.99 -18.08
C PRO A 47 -6.77 -0.47 -18.51
N GLU A 48 -7.01 -0.81 -19.78
CA GLU A 48 -6.71 -2.14 -20.34
C GLU A 48 -5.20 -2.38 -20.38
N VAL A 49 -4.45 -1.41 -20.90
CA VAL A 49 -2.98 -1.49 -20.97
C VAL A 49 -2.36 -1.64 -19.59
N ILE A 50 -2.83 -0.89 -18.59
CA ILE A 50 -2.36 -0.99 -17.20
C ILE A 50 -2.58 -2.40 -16.65
N ARG A 51 -3.76 -2.99 -16.89
CA ARG A 51 -4.06 -4.37 -16.47
C ARG A 51 -3.19 -5.40 -17.18
N GLU A 52 -2.98 -5.25 -18.47
CA GLU A 52 -2.22 -6.21 -19.28
C GLU A 52 -0.72 -6.16 -18.95
N LYS A 53 -0.18 -4.96 -18.79
CA LYS A 53 1.25 -4.74 -18.53
C LYS A 53 1.66 -5.13 -17.12
N ARG A 54 0.77 -4.96 -16.14
CA ARG A 54 1.04 -5.30 -14.72
C ARG A 54 2.35 -4.70 -14.22
N SER A 55 2.64 -3.47 -14.64
CA SER A 55 3.88 -2.75 -14.34
C SER A 55 3.56 -1.52 -13.50
N TRP A 56 4.43 -1.28 -12.51
CA TRP A 56 4.37 -0.08 -11.69
C TRP A 56 4.51 1.19 -12.54
N GLU A 57 5.46 1.22 -13.46
CA GLU A 57 5.78 2.36 -14.31
C GLU A 57 4.59 2.75 -15.20
N VAL A 58 3.93 1.76 -15.79
CA VAL A 58 2.73 1.97 -16.61
C VAL A 58 1.56 2.48 -15.76
N LEU A 59 1.31 1.87 -14.59
CA LEU A 59 0.27 2.32 -13.65
C LEU A 59 0.54 3.76 -13.17
N TYR A 60 1.76 4.03 -12.71
CA TYR A 60 2.20 5.31 -12.14
C TYR A 60 2.06 6.47 -13.12
N HIS A 61 2.47 6.27 -14.37
CA HIS A 61 2.47 7.36 -15.34
C HIS A 61 1.15 7.54 -16.09
N LEU A 62 0.41 6.46 -16.37
CA LEU A 62 -0.77 6.51 -17.25
C LEU A 62 -2.12 6.53 -16.53
N SER A 63 -2.18 6.13 -15.26
CA SER A 63 -3.44 6.12 -14.50
C SER A 63 -4.04 7.52 -14.38
N ASP A 64 -5.34 7.62 -14.64
CA ASP A 64 -6.15 8.83 -14.45
C ASP A 64 -6.35 9.18 -12.97
N LEU A 65 -6.20 8.21 -12.06
CA LEU A 65 -6.32 8.41 -10.62
C LEU A 65 -5.24 9.35 -10.06
N ARG A 66 -4.09 9.44 -10.73
CA ARG A 66 -3.03 10.42 -10.42
C ARG A 66 -3.57 11.85 -10.46
N GLU A 67 -4.55 12.13 -11.33
CA GLU A 67 -5.13 13.46 -11.50
C GLU A 67 -5.94 13.91 -10.27
N ASN A 68 -6.35 12.99 -9.38
CA ASN A 68 -7.20 13.30 -8.22
C ASN A 68 -6.57 14.35 -7.31
N ILE A 69 -5.24 14.35 -7.16
CA ILE A 69 -4.51 15.28 -6.28
C ILE A 69 -4.73 16.75 -6.62
N VAL A 70 -5.06 17.08 -7.88
CA VAL A 70 -5.37 18.45 -8.35
C VAL A 70 -6.83 18.65 -8.79
N LYS A 71 -7.59 17.56 -8.90
CA LYS A 71 -8.94 17.62 -9.48
C LYS A 71 -9.93 18.41 -8.62
N TRP A 72 -9.77 18.43 -7.30
CA TRP A 72 -10.65 19.16 -6.36
C TRP A 72 -10.29 20.64 -6.20
N LEU A 73 -9.06 21.07 -6.56
CA LEU A 73 -8.63 22.47 -6.44
C LEU A 73 -9.51 23.43 -7.26
N PRO A 74 -9.93 24.59 -6.77
CA PRO A 74 -10.77 25.50 -7.55
C PRO A 74 -9.95 26.14 -8.68
N MET A 75 -10.30 25.88 -9.94
CA MET A 75 -9.64 26.51 -11.10
C MET A 75 -10.64 26.72 -12.24
N ASP A 76 -10.41 27.73 -13.07
CA ASP A 76 -11.20 28.02 -14.26
C ASP A 76 -10.34 28.50 -15.45
N LYS A 77 -11.01 28.71 -16.60
CA LYS A 77 -10.36 29.07 -17.87
C LYS A 77 -9.73 30.46 -17.92
N GLY A 78 -9.93 31.29 -16.90
CA GLY A 78 -9.24 32.56 -16.71
C GLY A 78 -7.88 32.43 -16.01
N MET A 79 -7.53 31.25 -15.50
CA MET A 79 -6.35 31.06 -14.65
C MET A 79 -5.12 30.53 -15.40
N LYS A 80 -3.92 30.89 -14.92
CA LYS A 80 -2.60 30.41 -15.37
C LYS A 80 -1.98 29.46 -14.35
N VAL A 81 -1.47 28.32 -14.79
CA VAL A 81 -0.85 27.31 -13.92
C VAL A 81 0.59 27.03 -14.35
N LEU A 82 1.50 26.96 -13.38
CA LEU A 82 2.87 26.46 -13.55
C LEU A 82 2.99 25.09 -12.89
N GLU A 83 3.37 24.07 -13.65
CA GLU A 83 3.65 22.71 -13.17
C GLU A 83 5.16 22.46 -13.24
N VAL A 84 5.84 22.45 -12.10
CA VAL A 84 7.28 22.13 -12.03
C VAL A 84 7.42 20.63 -11.85
N GLY A 85 8.27 19.99 -12.65
CA GLY A 85 8.47 18.53 -12.66
C GLY A 85 7.30 17.76 -13.28
N SER A 86 6.79 18.23 -14.43
CA SER A 86 5.59 17.67 -15.08
C SER A 86 5.72 16.20 -15.52
N GLY A 87 6.95 15.69 -15.67
CA GLY A 87 7.25 14.31 -16.06
C GLY A 87 6.48 13.88 -17.31
N CYS A 88 5.92 12.67 -17.26
CA CYS A 88 5.07 12.10 -18.34
C CYS A 88 3.65 12.71 -18.39
N GLY A 89 3.40 13.80 -17.67
CA GLY A 89 2.13 14.51 -17.64
C GLY A 89 1.03 13.82 -16.85
N ALA A 90 1.37 13.18 -15.71
CA ALA A 90 0.39 12.44 -14.90
C ALA A 90 -0.78 13.33 -14.43
N VAL A 91 -0.52 14.62 -14.14
CA VAL A 91 -1.55 15.58 -13.71
C VAL A 91 -1.77 16.73 -14.70
N THR A 92 -0.84 16.99 -15.63
CA THR A 92 -0.92 18.03 -16.67
C THR A 92 -2.26 18.02 -17.40
N GLY A 93 -2.77 16.84 -17.76
CA GLY A 93 -4.04 16.73 -18.47
C GLY A 93 -5.23 17.28 -17.68
N CYS A 94 -5.23 17.15 -16.35
CA CYS A 94 -6.26 17.73 -15.49
C CYS A 94 -6.11 19.24 -15.39
N LEU A 95 -4.89 19.74 -15.17
CA LEU A 95 -4.58 21.16 -15.12
C LEU A 95 -5.01 21.87 -16.40
N SER A 96 -4.68 21.31 -17.57
CA SER A 96 -5.04 21.85 -18.89
C SER A 96 -6.56 21.90 -19.12
N ARG A 97 -7.30 20.91 -18.60
CA ARG A 97 -8.78 20.93 -18.70
C ARG A 97 -9.39 22.04 -17.87
N LYS A 98 -8.81 22.40 -16.74
CA LYS A 98 -9.37 23.39 -15.81
C LYS A 98 -8.91 24.80 -16.11
N ALA A 99 -7.61 25.00 -16.29
CA ALA A 99 -6.97 26.30 -16.49
C ALA A 99 -7.05 26.81 -17.94
N GLY A 100 -6.82 28.12 -18.09
CA GLY A 100 -6.69 28.79 -19.38
C GLY A 100 -5.35 28.47 -20.05
N SER A 101 -4.26 28.43 -19.28
CA SER A 101 -2.91 28.07 -19.76
C SER A 101 -2.13 27.27 -18.73
N VAL A 102 -1.37 26.28 -19.19
CA VAL A 102 -0.47 25.48 -18.36
C VAL A 102 0.95 25.56 -18.92
N THR A 103 1.85 26.07 -18.10
CA THR A 103 3.29 26.03 -18.33
C THR A 103 3.87 24.88 -17.52
N CYS A 104 4.57 23.98 -18.17
CA CYS A 104 5.23 22.83 -17.56
C CYS A 104 6.74 23.02 -17.63
N VAL A 105 7.46 22.54 -16.61
CA VAL A 105 8.92 22.43 -16.62
C VAL A 105 9.31 20.98 -16.32
N ASP A 106 10.21 20.40 -17.11
CA ASP A 106 10.78 19.08 -16.82
C ASP A 106 12.23 18.95 -17.32
N LEU A 107 13.06 18.21 -16.57
CA LEU A 107 14.46 17.97 -16.93
C LEU A 107 14.63 17.02 -18.12
N SER A 108 13.64 16.16 -18.38
CA SER A 108 13.73 15.05 -19.32
C SER A 108 12.97 15.36 -20.60
N ARG A 109 13.68 15.40 -21.72
CA ARG A 109 13.09 15.46 -23.06
C ARG A 109 12.22 14.24 -23.31
N LYS A 110 12.65 13.04 -22.91
CA LYS A 110 11.86 11.82 -23.16
C LYS A 110 10.51 11.87 -22.45
N ARG A 111 10.48 12.24 -21.16
CA ARG A 111 9.23 12.40 -20.40
C ARG A 111 8.36 13.53 -20.94
N SER A 112 8.98 14.65 -21.31
CA SER A 112 8.28 15.78 -21.96
C SER A 112 7.62 15.38 -23.28
N LEU A 113 8.27 14.52 -24.09
CA LEU A 113 7.66 13.97 -25.30
C LEU A 113 6.48 13.05 -24.97
N ILE A 114 6.57 12.22 -23.94
CA ILE A 114 5.44 11.38 -23.50
C ILE A 114 4.25 12.28 -23.10
N ASN A 115 4.51 13.33 -22.30
CA ASN A 115 3.50 14.31 -21.91
C ASN A 115 2.85 14.98 -23.14
N ALA A 116 3.67 15.48 -24.07
CA ALA A 116 3.19 16.15 -25.26
C ALA A 116 2.37 15.22 -26.18
N TRP A 117 2.80 13.97 -26.39
CA TRP A 117 2.04 13.00 -27.19
C TRP A 117 0.72 12.61 -26.54
N ARG A 118 0.72 12.43 -25.21
CA ARG A 118 -0.48 12.11 -24.42
C ARG A 118 -1.52 13.24 -24.47
N HIS A 119 -1.07 14.49 -24.52
CA HIS A 119 -1.94 15.68 -24.49
C HIS A 119 -1.95 16.47 -25.80
N ARG A 120 -1.56 15.87 -26.93
CA ARG A 120 -1.43 16.51 -28.25
C ARG A 120 -2.68 17.24 -28.75
N GLU A 121 -3.85 16.94 -28.19
CA GLU A 121 -5.13 17.60 -28.52
C GLU A 121 -5.37 18.89 -27.72
N ARG A 122 -4.50 19.22 -26.77
CA ARG A 122 -4.54 20.45 -25.97
C ARG A 122 -3.63 21.49 -26.60
N ASP A 123 -4.15 22.69 -26.79
CA ASP A 123 -3.47 23.84 -27.38
C ASP A 123 -2.96 24.85 -26.32
N ASN A 124 -3.27 24.59 -25.05
CA ASN A 124 -2.95 25.46 -23.93
C ASN A 124 -1.82 24.93 -23.02
N ILE A 125 -0.97 24.05 -23.54
CA ILE A 125 0.18 23.48 -22.82
C ILE A 125 1.48 23.90 -23.50
N ALA A 126 2.39 24.48 -22.70
CA ALA A 126 3.77 24.73 -23.08
C ALA A 126 4.71 24.00 -22.12
N ILE A 127 5.66 23.22 -22.62
CA ILE A 127 6.62 22.44 -21.83
C ILE A 127 8.03 22.97 -22.08
N HIS A 128 8.65 23.58 -21.07
CA HIS A 128 10.05 23.97 -21.11
C HIS A 128 10.91 22.81 -20.63
N VAL A 129 11.84 22.38 -21.47
CA VAL A 129 12.70 21.22 -21.20
C VAL A 129 14.07 21.69 -20.76
N GLY A 130 14.47 21.34 -19.53
CA GLY A 130 15.74 21.75 -18.94
C GLY A 130 15.66 21.90 -17.41
N ASN A 131 16.74 22.39 -16.80
CA ASN A 131 16.78 22.61 -15.36
C ASN A 131 15.87 23.79 -14.97
N PHE A 132 15.10 23.61 -13.89
CA PHE A 132 14.21 24.64 -13.39
C PHE A 132 14.95 25.95 -13.09
N GLN A 133 16.16 25.91 -12.51
CA GLN A 133 16.95 27.12 -12.24
C GLN A 133 17.32 27.89 -13.51
N ASP A 134 17.54 27.20 -14.64
CA ASP A 134 17.92 27.83 -15.91
C ASP A 134 16.71 28.41 -16.66
N ILE A 135 15.53 27.83 -16.40
CA ILE A 135 14.26 28.19 -17.04
C ILE A 135 13.53 29.29 -16.25
N GLU A 136 13.52 29.21 -14.92
CA GLU A 136 12.73 30.09 -14.05
C GLU A 136 12.88 31.59 -14.34
N PRO A 137 14.09 32.13 -14.67
CA PRO A 137 14.23 33.58 -14.87
C PRO A 137 13.48 34.09 -16.12
N ALA A 138 13.04 33.20 -17.01
CA ALA A 138 12.26 33.52 -18.20
C ALA A 138 10.77 33.23 -18.06
N LEU A 139 10.33 32.64 -16.94
CA LEU A 139 8.92 32.33 -16.68
C LEU A 139 8.15 33.56 -16.21
N ASP A 140 6.85 33.58 -16.52
CA ASP A 140 5.92 34.59 -16.02
C ASP A 140 5.85 34.63 -14.48
N THR A 141 5.36 35.74 -13.92
CA THR A 141 5.30 35.96 -12.46
C THR A 141 3.89 36.16 -11.92
N ASP A 142 2.88 35.79 -12.72
CA ASP A 142 1.47 36.05 -12.47
C ASP A 142 0.62 34.76 -12.43
N TYR A 143 1.21 33.61 -12.09
CA TYR A 143 0.48 32.35 -12.03
C TYR A 143 -0.52 32.33 -10.87
N ASP A 144 -1.71 31.81 -11.13
CA ASP A 144 -2.75 31.54 -10.13
C ASP A 144 -2.36 30.35 -9.23
N TYR A 145 -1.77 29.33 -9.84
CA TYR A 145 -1.29 28.12 -9.15
C TYR A 145 0.11 27.76 -9.62
N VAL A 146 1.00 27.48 -8.67
CA VAL A 146 2.28 26.81 -8.94
C VAL A 146 2.27 25.46 -8.23
N CYS A 147 2.34 24.38 -9.00
CA CYS A 147 2.22 23.00 -8.52
C CYS A 147 3.60 22.32 -8.44
N LEU A 148 3.92 21.81 -7.25
CA LEU A 148 5.08 20.98 -6.92
C LEU A 148 4.57 19.61 -6.43
N ILE A 149 4.28 18.69 -7.34
CA ILE A 149 3.64 17.39 -7.03
C ILE A 149 4.68 16.27 -7.13
N GLY A 150 5.24 15.84 -5.99
CA GLY A 150 6.35 14.86 -5.97
C GLY A 150 7.64 15.42 -6.59
N VAL A 151 8.01 16.63 -6.18
CA VAL A 151 9.16 17.39 -6.71
C VAL A 151 9.90 18.16 -5.61
N PHE A 152 9.20 18.65 -4.58
CA PHE A 152 9.79 19.46 -3.53
C PHE A 152 10.88 18.71 -2.75
N GLU A 153 10.74 17.39 -2.62
CA GLU A 153 11.69 16.48 -1.98
C GLU A 153 13.06 16.45 -2.67
N TYR A 154 13.12 16.77 -3.96
CA TYR A 154 14.34 16.85 -4.77
C TYR A 154 14.98 18.24 -4.73
N GLY A 155 14.56 19.13 -3.83
CA GLY A 155 15.08 20.49 -3.72
C GLY A 155 16.62 20.58 -3.66
N GLN A 156 17.32 19.60 -3.06
CA GLN A 156 18.80 19.55 -3.05
C GLN A 156 19.40 19.24 -4.42
N SER A 157 18.71 18.49 -5.27
CA SER A 157 19.13 18.22 -6.65
C SER A 157 18.93 19.44 -7.55
N TYR A 158 17.87 20.21 -7.28
CA TYR A 158 17.51 21.34 -8.11
C TYR A 158 18.21 22.62 -7.71
N ILE A 159 18.42 22.88 -6.41
CA ILE A 159 18.86 24.18 -5.88
C ILE A 159 20.22 24.04 -5.19
N ASP A 160 21.27 24.58 -5.80
CA ASP A 160 22.64 24.54 -5.28
C ASP A 160 22.88 25.67 -4.26
N THR A 161 22.34 25.52 -3.06
CA THR A 161 22.48 26.48 -1.95
C THR A 161 22.63 25.77 -0.61
N LYS A 162 22.93 26.53 0.45
CA LYS A 162 22.96 26.01 1.82
C LYS A 162 21.56 25.71 2.39
N THR A 163 20.52 26.31 1.82
CA THR A 163 19.13 26.21 2.28
C THR A 163 18.20 25.82 1.12
N PRO A 164 18.47 24.71 0.43
CA PRO A 164 17.88 24.39 -0.88
C PRO A 164 16.36 24.42 -0.89
N PHE A 165 15.70 23.90 0.14
CA PHE A 165 14.23 23.89 0.22
C PHE A 165 13.61 25.25 0.49
N HIS A 166 14.27 26.11 1.29
CA HIS A 166 13.81 27.48 1.52
C HIS A 166 13.98 28.31 0.25
N ASP A 167 15.13 28.18 -0.39
CA ASP A 167 15.44 28.92 -1.61
C ASP A 167 14.58 28.44 -2.77
N PHE A 168 14.29 27.13 -2.87
CA PHE A 168 13.33 26.59 -3.83
C PHE A 168 11.94 27.21 -3.63
N TYR A 169 11.43 27.22 -2.39
CA TYR A 169 10.14 27.83 -2.08
C TYR A 169 10.10 29.32 -2.42
N LYS A 170 11.14 30.08 -2.04
CA LYS A 170 11.24 31.51 -2.35
C LYS A 170 11.28 31.79 -3.85
N ILE A 171 11.97 30.96 -4.64
CA ILE A 171 11.98 31.09 -6.10
C ILE A 171 10.57 30.85 -6.64
N VAL A 172 9.95 29.73 -6.27
CA VAL A 172 8.59 29.38 -6.69
C VAL A 172 7.57 30.47 -6.33
N LYS A 173 7.64 31.03 -5.11
CA LYS A 173 6.70 32.07 -4.66
C LYS A 173 6.79 33.36 -5.49
N LYS A 174 7.94 33.69 -6.09
CA LYS A 174 8.05 34.86 -7.00
C LYS A 174 7.17 34.73 -8.24
N HIS A 175 6.82 33.51 -8.62
CA HIS A 175 5.99 33.24 -9.79
C HIS A 175 4.49 33.29 -9.49
N VAL A 176 4.11 33.41 -8.22
CA VAL A 176 2.72 33.39 -7.77
C VAL A 176 2.18 34.82 -7.72
N ARG A 177 1.05 35.08 -8.37
CA ARG A 177 0.38 36.38 -8.28
C ARG A 177 -0.14 36.65 -6.86
N PRO A 178 -0.46 37.91 -6.50
CA PRO A 178 -1.20 38.20 -5.28
C PRO A 178 -2.53 37.40 -5.21
N GLY A 179 -2.73 36.66 -4.12
CA GLY A 179 -3.89 35.78 -3.94
C GLY A 179 -3.84 34.46 -4.71
N GLY A 180 -2.72 34.14 -5.38
CA GLY A 180 -2.47 32.81 -5.94
C GLY A 180 -1.92 31.82 -4.91
N HIS A 181 -1.73 30.57 -5.35
CA HIS A 181 -1.40 29.44 -4.49
C HIS A 181 -0.11 28.73 -4.92
N VAL A 182 0.67 28.27 -3.94
CA VAL A 182 1.63 27.17 -4.13
C VAL A 182 0.96 25.88 -3.65
N VAL A 183 1.02 24.84 -4.47
CA VAL A 183 0.48 23.50 -4.15
C VAL A 183 1.66 22.55 -4.03
N ILE A 184 1.93 22.03 -2.82
CA ILE A 184 3.03 21.09 -2.57
C ILE A 184 2.43 19.76 -2.16
N ALA A 185 2.55 18.73 -2.99
CA ALA A 185 2.20 17.36 -2.61
C ALA A 185 3.48 16.54 -2.42
N ILE A 186 3.62 15.92 -1.25
CA ILE A 186 4.87 15.26 -0.83
C ILE A 186 4.59 14.14 0.18
N GLU A 187 5.46 13.13 0.19
CA GLU A 187 5.51 12.08 1.20
C GLU A 187 5.76 12.66 2.60
N ASN A 188 5.10 12.09 3.60
CA ASN A 188 5.41 12.35 5.00
C ASN A 188 6.40 11.31 5.49
N LYS A 189 7.60 11.70 5.91
CA LYS A 189 8.60 10.73 6.41
C LYS A 189 8.14 9.92 7.63
N MET A 190 7.13 10.42 8.36
CA MET A 190 6.48 9.75 9.49
C MET A 190 5.23 8.94 9.11
N GLY A 191 4.90 8.86 7.81
CA GLY A 191 3.71 8.17 7.31
C GLY A 191 3.61 6.74 7.83
N LEU A 192 2.41 6.34 8.27
CA LEU A 192 2.19 5.03 8.90
C LEU A 192 2.67 3.87 8.03
N LYS A 193 2.59 3.98 6.70
CA LYS A 193 3.05 2.95 5.76
C LYS A 193 4.51 2.53 5.99
N TYR A 194 5.39 3.46 6.38
CA TYR A 194 6.80 3.14 6.63
C TYR A 194 6.99 2.37 7.95
N TRP A 195 6.23 2.73 8.98
CA TRP A 195 6.15 1.97 10.23
C TRP A 195 5.56 0.58 10.01
N ALA A 196 4.62 0.46 9.07
CA ALA A 196 3.98 -0.80 8.70
C ALA A 196 4.85 -1.70 7.80
N GLY A 197 6.05 -1.23 7.42
CA GLY A 197 7.05 -2.02 6.70
C GLY A 197 7.21 -1.69 5.22
N CYS A 198 6.67 -0.58 4.72
CA CYS A 198 7.01 -0.08 3.38
C CYS A 198 8.45 0.46 3.35
N ARG A 199 9.12 0.26 2.21
CA ARG A 199 10.39 0.93 1.90
C ARG A 199 10.13 2.40 1.57
N GLU A 200 11.11 3.24 1.85
CA GLU A 200 11.09 4.66 1.51
C GLU A 200 11.01 4.84 -0.02
N ASP A 201 10.16 5.75 -0.51
CA ASP A 201 9.74 5.86 -1.91
C ASP A 201 10.87 6.24 -2.89
N HIS A 202 11.91 6.93 -2.45
CA HIS A 202 12.95 7.48 -3.32
C HIS A 202 14.25 6.69 -3.29
N LEU A 203 14.66 6.22 -2.11
CA LEU A 203 15.89 5.45 -1.93
C LEU A 203 15.67 3.93 -2.02
N GLY A 204 14.42 3.45 -1.86
CA GLY A 204 14.10 2.02 -1.94
C GLY A 204 14.63 1.19 -0.76
N THR A 205 15.08 1.87 0.30
CA THR A 205 15.60 1.29 1.54
C THR A 205 14.55 1.35 2.65
N PHE A 206 14.66 0.47 3.63
CA PHE A 206 13.80 0.54 4.82
C PHE A 206 14.25 1.68 5.73
N PHE A 207 13.29 2.33 6.39
CA PHE A 207 13.48 3.29 7.49
C PHE A 207 14.27 4.57 7.19
N SER A 208 14.81 4.78 5.98
CA SER A 208 15.69 5.94 5.71
C SER A 208 15.04 7.30 6.00
N GLY A 209 13.74 7.48 5.71
CA GLY A 209 13.02 8.69 6.10
C GLY A 209 12.81 8.83 7.61
N LEU A 210 12.55 7.72 8.30
CA LEU A 210 12.35 7.69 9.77
C LEU A 210 13.66 7.96 10.53
N GLU A 211 14.78 7.43 10.02
CA GLU A 211 16.13 7.64 10.56
C GLU A 211 16.75 8.99 10.13
N ASP A 212 16.00 9.80 9.38
CA ASP A 212 16.42 11.12 8.89
C ASP A 212 17.65 11.09 7.96
N TYR A 213 17.69 10.08 7.07
CA TYR A 213 18.63 9.94 5.97
C TYR A 213 20.12 9.97 6.39
N PRO A 214 20.58 9.07 7.30
CA PRO A 214 21.95 9.11 7.83
C PRO A 214 23.02 8.83 6.76
N GLN A 215 22.67 8.08 5.71
CA GLN A 215 23.55 7.78 4.57
C GLN A 215 23.57 8.92 3.52
N GLY A 216 22.86 10.02 3.77
CA GLY A 216 22.74 11.13 2.83
C GLY A 216 21.77 10.85 1.68
N GLY A 217 22.16 11.24 0.46
CA GLY A 217 21.29 11.27 -0.72
C GLY A 217 20.76 12.67 -1.01
N VAL A 218 20.19 12.85 -2.20
CA VAL A 218 19.74 14.15 -2.74
C VAL A 218 18.25 14.45 -2.48
N VAL A 219 17.55 13.53 -1.82
CA VAL A 219 16.11 13.63 -1.53
C VAL A 219 15.88 13.82 -0.05
N ARG A 220 14.96 14.72 0.33
CA ARG A 220 14.45 14.83 1.70
C ARG A 220 12.94 14.98 1.70
N THR A 221 12.29 14.17 2.52
CA THR A 221 10.87 14.33 2.87
C THR A 221 10.76 14.94 4.27
N PHE A 222 9.58 15.43 4.63
CA PHE A 222 9.39 16.27 5.82
C PHE A 222 8.20 15.81 6.66
N THR A 223 8.24 16.09 7.95
CA THR A 223 7.05 16.06 8.80
C THR A 223 6.24 17.35 8.60
N LYS A 224 4.98 17.38 9.08
CA LYS A 224 4.18 18.61 9.14
C LYS A 224 4.96 19.78 9.75
N ASN A 225 5.52 19.60 10.94
CA ASN A 225 6.33 20.63 11.62
C ASN A 225 7.56 21.07 10.80
N GLY A 226 8.16 20.16 10.03
CA GLY A 226 9.28 20.46 9.15
C GLY A 226 8.87 21.39 8.00
N LEU A 227 7.74 21.11 7.35
CA LEU A 227 7.18 21.97 6.30
C LEU A 227 6.74 23.32 6.85
N GLU A 228 6.03 23.35 7.98
CA GLU A 228 5.63 24.59 8.65
C GLU A 228 6.83 25.47 9.02
N LYS A 229 7.92 24.85 9.49
CA LYS A 229 9.16 25.57 9.77
C LYS A 229 9.71 26.23 8.51
N ILE A 230 9.77 25.51 7.39
CA ILE A 230 10.26 26.05 6.12
C ILE A 230 9.40 27.23 5.66
N LEU A 231 8.07 27.07 5.68
CA LEU A 231 7.13 28.10 5.25
C LEU A 231 7.23 29.36 6.12
N ARG A 232 7.24 29.20 7.44
CA ARG A 232 7.38 30.30 8.39
C ARG A 232 8.72 31.03 8.23
N GLU A 233 9.83 30.32 8.03
CA GLU A 233 11.15 30.93 7.78
C GLU A 233 11.22 31.61 6.40
N CYS A 234 10.30 31.28 5.49
CA CYS A 234 10.08 31.99 4.24
C CYS A 234 9.04 33.12 4.33
N MET A 235 8.54 33.44 5.53
CA MET A 235 7.50 34.44 5.79
C MET A 235 6.15 34.12 5.14
N GLU A 236 5.85 32.83 4.92
CA GLU A 236 4.51 32.40 4.51
C GLU A 236 3.69 32.02 5.76
N GLU A 237 2.61 32.77 6.00
CA GLU A 237 1.73 32.58 7.15
C GLU A 237 0.35 32.03 6.76
N ASP A 238 -0.02 32.13 5.48
CA ASP A 238 -1.33 31.74 4.97
C ASP A 238 -1.21 30.40 4.23
N TYR A 239 -1.45 29.30 4.94
CA TYR A 239 -1.39 27.95 4.37
C TYR A 239 -2.35 26.99 5.07
N ARG A 240 -2.76 25.93 4.35
CA ARG A 240 -3.54 24.81 4.88
C ARG A 240 -2.90 23.47 4.56
N PHE A 241 -3.08 22.51 5.46
CA PHE A 241 -2.71 21.12 5.25
C PHE A 241 -3.94 20.30 4.85
N TYR A 242 -3.73 19.52 3.79
CA TYR A 242 -4.57 18.41 3.40
C TYR A 242 -3.78 17.11 3.54
N TYR A 243 -4.50 16.02 3.77
CA TYR A 243 -3.96 14.69 4.02
C TYR A 243 -4.52 13.72 2.97
N PRO A 244 -3.83 13.60 1.81
CA PRO A 244 -4.16 12.61 0.80
C PRO A 244 -4.11 11.19 1.36
N TYR A 245 -5.17 10.43 1.12
CA TYR A 245 -5.30 9.03 1.49
C TYR A 245 -5.66 8.19 0.24
N PRO A 246 -5.08 7.00 0.05
CA PRO A 246 -4.07 6.34 0.88
C PRO A 246 -2.68 7.00 0.88
N ASP A 247 -2.37 7.75 -0.18
CA ASP A 247 -1.26 8.69 -0.29
C ASP A 247 -1.56 9.71 -1.40
N TYR A 248 -0.64 10.65 -1.69
CA TYR A 248 -0.86 11.63 -2.77
C TYR A 248 -0.77 11.03 -4.18
N LYS A 249 -0.21 9.82 -4.33
CA LYS A 249 0.03 9.19 -5.63
C LYS A 249 -1.27 8.65 -6.20
N PHE A 250 -1.99 7.85 -5.42
CA PHE A 250 -3.27 7.25 -5.82
C PHE A 250 -4.37 7.64 -4.84
N MET A 251 -4.49 8.95 -4.62
CA MET A 251 -5.43 9.53 -3.68
C MET A 251 -6.87 9.21 -4.08
N THR A 252 -7.64 8.63 -3.16
CA THR A 252 -9.09 8.49 -3.27
C THR A 252 -9.82 9.46 -2.33
N MET A 253 -9.14 9.96 -1.30
CA MET A 253 -9.70 10.92 -0.35
C MET A 253 -8.66 12.00 -0.02
N ALA A 254 -9.11 13.25 0.08
CA ALA A 254 -8.32 14.36 0.61
C ALA A 254 -9.01 14.84 1.90
N TYR A 255 -8.41 14.57 3.05
CA TYR A 255 -8.83 15.15 4.34
C TYR A 255 -8.14 16.50 4.55
N SER A 256 -8.59 17.30 5.51
CA SER A 256 -7.94 18.56 5.92
C SER A 256 -7.96 18.74 7.42
N ASP A 257 -7.30 19.77 7.92
CA ASP A 257 -7.41 20.17 9.33
C ASP A 257 -8.86 20.49 9.77
N ARG A 258 -9.77 20.79 8.82
CA ARG A 258 -11.21 21.02 9.09
C ARG A 258 -12.08 19.78 8.99
N TYR A 259 -11.61 18.74 8.30
CA TYR A 259 -12.33 17.49 8.11
C TYR A 259 -11.36 16.32 8.18
N LEU A 260 -11.21 15.75 9.38
CA LEU A 260 -10.35 14.60 9.67
C LEU A 260 -11.14 13.29 9.53
N PRO A 261 -10.46 12.16 9.26
CA PRO A 261 -11.11 10.86 9.18
C PRO A 261 -11.69 10.43 10.52
N LYS A 262 -12.76 9.63 10.47
CA LYS A 262 -13.33 8.92 11.61
C LYS A 262 -12.77 7.50 11.71
N VAL A 263 -12.92 6.91 12.90
CA VAL A 263 -12.60 5.49 13.15
C VAL A 263 -13.40 4.63 12.16
N GLY A 264 -12.74 3.65 11.54
CA GLY A 264 -13.32 2.76 10.55
C GLY A 264 -13.17 3.23 9.10
N GLU A 265 -12.82 4.49 8.83
CA GLU A 265 -12.78 5.01 7.45
C GLU A 265 -11.51 4.64 6.65
N LEU A 266 -10.41 4.30 7.33
CA LEU A 266 -9.09 4.08 6.70
C LEU A 266 -8.74 2.59 6.56
N THR A 267 -9.43 1.88 5.68
CA THR A 267 -9.34 0.41 5.54
C THR A 267 -8.47 -0.08 4.38
N ASN A 268 -8.17 0.79 3.41
CA ASN A 268 -7.59 0.43 2.12
C ASN A 268 -6.09 0.78 2.04
N ASN A 269 -5.30 0.10 2.87
CA ASN A 269 -3.94 0.56 3.22
C ASN A 269 -2.79 -0.09 2.42
N LEU A 270 -3.00 -1.27 1.83
CA LEU A 270 -1.99 -1.97 1.01
C LEU A 270 -1.84 -1.35 -0.39
N ARG A 271 -1.35 -0.10 -0.45
CA ARG A 271 -1.33 0.75 -1.65
C ARG A 271 0.07 1.16 -2.12
N ASN A 272 1.08 0.44 -1.67
CA ASN A 272 2.42 0.48 -2.26
C ASN A 272 2.53 -0.58 -3.38
N PHE A 273 2.90 -0.14 -4.58
CA PHE A 273 2.90 -0.95 -5.80
C PHE A 273 4.27 -1.07 -6.45
N ASP A 274 5.26 -0.38 -5.90
CA ASP A 274 6.55 -0.10 -6.52
C ASP A 274 7.67 -1.05 -6.05
N ARG A 275 7.43 -1.79 -4.96
CA ARG A 275 8.41 -2.68 -4.35
C ARG A 275 7.83 -3.57 -3.26
N ASP A 276 8.60 -4.59 -2.89
CA ASP A 276 8.29 -5.49 -1.79
C ASP A 276 8.25 -4.77 -0.45
N ARG A 277 7.41 -5.25 0.47
CA ARG A 277 7.27 -4.71 1.82
C ARG A 277 7.19 -5.79 2.89
N MET A 278 7.44 -5.39 4.13
CA MET A 278 7.06 -6.17 5.31
C MET A 278 5.60 -5.88 5.69
N LEU A 279 4.95 -6.82 6.36
CA LEU A 279 3.68 -6.62 7.07
C LEU A 279 3.96 -6.76 8.56
N LEU A 280 4.07 -5.61 9.24
CA LEU A 280 4.45 -5.55 10.65
C LEU A 280 3.24 -5.53 11.60
N PHE A 281 2.14 -4.92 11.18
CA PHE A 281 0.89 -4.84 11.93
C PHE A 281 -0.30 -4.59 10.98
N ASP A 282 -1.52 -4.70 11.51
CA ASP A 282 -2.73 -4.31 10.79
C ASP A 282 -2.85 -2.78 10.76
N GLU A 283 -2.68 -2.19 9.57
CA GLU A 283 -2.73 -0.74 9.39
C GLU A 283 -4.10 -0.13 9.70
N LYS A 284 -5.21 -0.86 9.48
CA LYS A 284 -6.56 -0.35 9.77
C LYS A 284 -6.71 -0.15 11.28
N GLU A 285 -6.38 -1.18 12.06
CA GLU A 285 -6.54 -1.13 13.52
C GLU A 285 -5.62 -0.07 14.15
N VAL A 286 -4.42 0.14 13.59
CA VAL A 286 -3.49 1.19 14.03
C VAL A 286 -3.96 2.59 13.61
N PHE A 287 -4.49 2.76 12.40
CA PHE A 287 -5.12 4.03 12.00
C PHE A 287 -6.31 4.37 12.90
N ASP A 288 -7.17 3.40 13.23
CA ASP A 288 -8.29 3.60 14.14
C ASP A 288 -7.83 4.08 15.51
N MET A 289 -6.73 3.54 16.04
CA MET A 289 -6.11 4.03 17.27
C MET A 289 -5.53 5.43 17.12
N ILE A 290 -4.79 5.71 16.05
CA ILE A 290 -4.20 7.02 15.75
C ILE A 290 -5.27 8.11 15.66
N ILE A 291 -6.43 7.78 15.07
CA ILE A 291 -7.58 8.70 14.98
C ILE A 291 -8.14 8.97 16.37
N ARG A 292 -8.37 7.93 17.20
CA ARG A 292 -8.85 8.10 18.59
C ARG A 292 -7.94 9.00 19.43
N GLU A 293 -6.63 8.90 19.24
CA GLU A 293 -5.64 9.71 19.96
C GLU A 293 -5.39 11.11 19.34
N GLY A 294 -6.07 11.46 18.25
CA GLY A 294 -5.89 12.76 17.58
C GLY A 294 -4.54 12.92 16.88
N LEU A 295 -3.90 11.81 16.49
CA LEU A 295 -2.55 11.79 15.92
C LEU A 295 -2.52 11.67 14.38
N PHE A 296 -3.69 11.60 13.72
CA PHE A 296 -3.76 11.37 12.27
C PHE A 296 -2.91 12.32 11.42
N PRO A 297 -2.93 13.65 11.63
CA PRO A 297 -2.07 14.57 10.89
C PRO A 297 -0.57 14.22 10.93
N LEU A 298 -0.07 13.62 12.02
CA LEU A 298 1.34 13.25 12.13
C LEU A 298 1.69 12.00 11.30
N TYR A 299 0.75 11.06 11.19
CA TYR A 299 0.95 9.73 10.60
C TYR A 299 0.29 9.55 9.23
N SER A 300 -0.36 10.58 8.67
CA SER A 300 -0.82 10.54 7.28
C SER A 300 0.35 10.19 6.36
N ASN A 301 0.13 9.36 5.34
CA ASN A 301 1.23 8.90 4.48
C ASN A 301 1.82 10.02 3.61
N SER A 302 1.09 11.12 3.44
CA SER A 302 1.47 12.24 2.60
C SER A 302 0.79 13.52 3.07
N TYR A 303 1.31 14.64 2.59
CA TYR A 303 0.71 15.97 2.76
C TYR A 303 0.42 16.57 1.39
N LEU A 304 -0.62 17.40 1.33
CA LEU A 304 -0.76 18.45 0.35
C LEU A 304 -0.83 19.79 1.11
N VAL A 305 0.16 20.65 0.90
CA VAL A 305 0.18 22.01 1.43
C VAL A 305 -0.35 22.95 0.37
N LEU A 306 -1.36 23.74 0.73
CA LEU A 306 -1.93 24.78 -0.13
C LEU A 306 -1.66 26.15 0.53
N THR A 307 -0.82 26.97 -0.08
CA THR A 307 -0.56 28.34 0.40
C THR A 307 -1.52 29.35 -0.22
N GLY A 308 -1.66 30.53 0.37
CA GLY A 308 -2.60 31.55 -0.05
C GLY A 308 -4.01 31.39 0.56
N PRO A 309 -5.01 32.10 0.00
CA PRO A 309 -6.34 32.20 0.60
C PRO A 309 -7.02 30.85 0.85
N GLU A 310 -7.98 30.84 1.76
CA GLU A 310 -8.79 29.65 2.02
C GLU A 310 -9.64 29.27 0.81
N VAL A 311 -9.76 27.96 0.56
CA VAL A 311 -10.65 27.39 -0.45
C VAL A 311 -11.84 26.73 0.25
N GLU A 312 -12.99 26.69 -0.43
CA GLU A 312 -14.24 26.19 0.17
C GLU A 312 -14.21 24.69 0.50
N THR A 313 -13.40 23.89 -0.19
CA THR A 313 -13.36 22.43 -0.04
C THR A 313 -12.52 21.99 1.16
N ASP A 314 -13.15 21.37 2.16
CA ASP A 314 -12.49 20.81 3.34
C ASP A 314 -12.15 19.32 3.16
N TYR A 315 -12.95 18.60 2.38
CA TYR A 315 -12.77 17.19 2.08
C TYR A 315 -13.22 16.86 0.66
N SER A 316 -12.55 15.91 0.02
CA SER A 316 -12.95 15.39 -1.29
C SER A 316 -12.77 13.88 -1.36
N ARG A 317 -13.78 13.16 -1.84
CA ARG A 317 -13.76 11.70 -2.11
C ARG A 317 -13.95 11.44 -3.59
N PHE A 318 -13.16 10.52 -4.12
CA PHE A 318 -13.20 10.09 -5.51
C PHE A 318 -13.64 8.62 -5.59
N SER A 319 -14.74 8.37 -6.30
CA SER A 319 -15.24 7.04 -6.66
C SER A 319 -14.98 6.78 -8.15
N ASN A 320 -13.75 7.00 -8.59
CA ASN A 320 -13.36 6.96 -10.01
C ASN A 320 -12.40 5.81 -10.38
N ASP A 321 -12.27 4.85 -9.48
CA ASP A 321 -11.83 3.50 -9.81
C ASP A 321 -12.91 2.68 -10.53
N ARG A 322 -14.17 3.10 -10.43
CA ARG A 322 -15.34 2.62 -11.20
C ARG A 322 -15.28 2.99 -12.68
N ALA A 323 -16.15 2.38 -13.50
CA ALA A 323 -16.31 2.68 -14.92
C ALA A 323 -16.60 4.15 -15.15
N ARG A 324 -16.15 4.70 -16.29
CA ARG A 324 -16.12 6.16 -16.53
C ARG A 324 -17.48 6.84 -16.36
N HIS A 325 -18.56 6.16 -16.75
CA HIS A 325 -19.92 6.65 -16.68
C HIS A 325 -20.53 6.63 -15.27
N LEU A 326 -19.81 6.08 -14.29
CA LEU A 326 -20.22 5.95 -12.89
C LEU A 326 -19.29 6.73 -11.93
N CYS A 327 -18.30 7.44 -12.46
CA CYS A 327 -17.31 8.14 -11.64
C CYS A 327 -17.89 9.41 -11.01
N ILE A 328 -17.84 9.50 -9.68
CA ILE A 328 -18.29 10.65 -8.90
C ILE A 328 -17.12 11.23 -8.08
N ARG A 329 -17.10 12.56 -7.94
CA ARG A 329 -16.38 13.26 -6.88
C ARG A 329 -17.38 13.83 -5.87
N THR A 330 -17.16 13.58 -4.59
CA THR A 330 -17.97 14.14 -3.50
C THR A 330 -17.12 15.10 -2.69
N ASP A 331 -17.50 16.37 -2.65
CA ASP A 331 -16.83 17.40 -1.87
C ASP A 331 -17.67 17.75 -0.63
N ILE A 332 -17.00 17.91 0.51
CA ILE A 332 -17.56 18.55 1.70
C ILE A 332 -16.77 19.82 1.93
N GLY A 333 -17.47 20.91 2.22
CA GLY A 333 -16.84 22.22 2.36
C GLY A 333 -17.73 23.22 3.05
N HIS A 334 -17.29 24.48 3.04
CA HIS A 334 -18.02 25.62 3.59
C HIS A 334 -18.01 26.80 2.61
N THR A 335 -19.13 27.53 2.54
CA THR A 335 -19.20 28.77 1.76
C THR A 335 -18.45 29.90 2.46
N ALA A 336 -18.25 31.03 1.77
CA ALA A 336 -17.69 32.25 2.36
C ALA A 336 -18.45 32.74 3.62
N GLU A 337 -19.75 32.46 3.73
CA GLU A 337 -20.58 32.75 4.92
C GLU A 337 -20.46 31.70 6.03
N GLY A 338 -19.63 30.67 5.84
CA GLY A 338 -19.40 29.58 6.80
C GLY A 338 -20.44 28.46 6.75
N LYS A 339 -21.35 28.44 5.76
CA LYS A 339 -22.37 27.39 5.66
C LYS A 339 -21.76 26.12 5.06
N ARG A 340 -21.89 24.99 5.75
CA ARG A 340 -21.42 23.70 5.24
C ARG A 340 -22.27 23.18 4.09
N TYR A 341 -21.63 22.46 3.17
CA TYR A 341 -22.29 21.80 2.04
C TYR A 341 -21.70 20.42 1.78
N VAL A 342 -22.50 19.59 1.09
CA VAL A 342 -22.04 18.38 0.40
C VAL A 342 -22.35 18.54 -1.07
N ARG A 343 -21.39 18.26 -1.96
CA ARG A 343 -21.58 18.36 -3.42
C ARG A 343 -21.10 17.09 -4.11
N LYS A 344 -22.00 16.38 -4.80
CA LYS A 344 -21.63 15.27 -5.69
C LYS A 344 -21.50 15.82 -7.12
N ILE A 345 -20.41 15.50 -7.80
CA ILE A 345 -20.01 16.09 -9.09
C ILE A 345 -19.61 14.96 -10.04
N ALA A 346 -20.01 15.06 -11.31
CA ALA A 346 -19.57 14.13 -12.33
C ALA A 346 -18.05 14.24 -12.48
N ASP A 347 -17.31 13.15 -12.27
CA ASP A 347 -15.85 13.18 -12.31
C ASP A 347 -15.31 13.47 -13.73
N ASN A 348 -16.10 13.09 -14.74
CA ASN A 348 -15.88 13.32 -16.16
C ASN A 348 -17.23 13.40 -16.89
N GLU A 349 -17.22 13.84 -18.16
CA GLU A 349 -18.44 14.04 -18.97
C GLU A 349 -19.29 12.76 -19.12
N ALA A 350 -18.69 11.57 -19.14
CA ALA A 350 -19.45 10.33 -19.27
C ALA A 350 -20.34 10.06 -18.04
N ALA A 351 -19.99 10.62 -16.87
CA ALA A 351 -20.76 10.48 -15.63
C ALA A 351 -21.88 11.51 -15.46
N ASP A 352 -22.08 12.43 -16.43
CA ASP A 352 -23.12 13.45 -16.36
C ASP A 352 -24.54 12.86 -16.29
N ALA A 353 -24.77 11.73 -16.96
CA ALA A 353 -26.05 11.04 -16.90
C ALA A 353 -26.31 10.46 -15.49
N HIS A 354 -25.28 9.88 -14.88
CA HIS A 354 -25.34 9.27 -13.54
C HIS A 354 -25.69 10.32 -12.46
N ILE A 355 -25.04 11.48 -12.47
CA ILE A 355 -25.39 12.57 -11.53
C ILE A 355 -26.81 13.10 -11.75
N ARG A 356 -27.28 13.17 -13.00
CA ARG A 356 -28.66 13.60 -13.28
C ARG A 356 -29.70 12.60 -12.78
N GLN A 357 -29.39 11.30 -12.80
CA GLN A 357 -30.27 10.25 -12.27
C GLN A 357 -30.47 10.37 -10.75
N LEU A 358 -29.50 10.87 -9.98
CA LEU A 358 -29.68 11.14 -8.55
C LEU A 358 -30.88 12.06 -8.26
N ALA A 359 -31.16 13.03 -9.13
CA ALA A 359 -32.32 13.91 -8.97
C ALA A 359 -33.65 13.18 -9.24
N GLU A 360 -33.65 12.17 -10.10
CA GLU A 360 -34.81 11.30 -10.31
C GLU A 360 -35.01 10.38 -9.11
N HIS A 361 -33.93 9.77 -8.60
CA HIS A 361 -33.96 8.91 -7.41
C HIS A 361 -34.47 9.68 -6.18
N PHE A 362 -34.01 10.92 -5.96
CA PHE A 362 -34.50 11.80 -4.90
C PHE A 362 -36.04 11.93 -4.93
N ARG A 363 -36.63 12.12 -6.11
CA ARG A 363 -38.09 12.23 -6.25
C ARG A 363 -38.79 10.91 -6.01
N VAL A 364 -38.32 9.84 -6.64
CA VAL A 364 -38.90 8.50 -6.54
C VAL A 364 -38.92 8.01 -5.08
N PHE A 365 -37.81 8.17 -4.37
CA PHE A 365 -37.72 7.77 -2.97
C PHE A 365 -38.43 8.74 -2.03
N GLY A 366 -38.47 10.03 -2.35
CA GLY A 366 -39.31 10.99 -1.63
C GLY A 366 -40.79 10.58 -1.65
N ASP A 367 -41.31 10.16 -2.80
CA ASP A 367 -42.69 9.67 -2.94
C ASP A 367 -42.89 8.31 -2.25
N ARG A 368 -41.93 7.37 -2.41
CA ARG A 368 -42.00 6.04 -1.78
C ARG A 368 -42.07 6.12 -0.26
N PHE A 369 -41.15 6.86 0.35
CA PHE A 369 -40.98 6.93 1.81
C PHE A 369 -41.86 8.01 2.47
N ALA A 370 -42.72 8.69 1.70
CA ALA A 370 -43.67 9.66 2.23
C ALA A 370 -44.49 9.05 3.38
N GLY A 371 -44.46 9.72 4.54
CA GLY A 371 -45.18 9.31 5.76
C GLY A 371 -44.53 8.18 6.57
N SER A 372 -43.38 7.64 6.14
CA SER A 372 -42.68 6.56 6.86
C SER A 372 -41.88 7.01 8.09
N GLY A 373 -41.49 8.30 8.12
CA GLY A 373 -40.51 8.83 9.07
C GLY A 373 -39.06 8.78 8.58
N LEU A 374 -38.81 8.22 7.39
CA LEU A 374 -37.54 8.35 6.66
C LEU A 374 -37.66 9.49 5.64
N GLU A 375 -36.83 10.51 5.80
CA GLU A 375 -36.65 11.57 4.82
C GLU A 375 -35.52 11.21 3.86
N ILE A 376 -35.61 11.66 2.62
CA ILE A 376 -34.50 11.58 1.67
C ILE A 376 -33.76 12.91 1.69
N ASN A 377 -32.44 12.84 1.84
CA ASN A 377 -31.58 14.01 1.95
C ASN A 377 -31.84 14.99 0.81
N ARG A 378 -32.08 16.27 1.13
CA ARG A 378 -32.52 17.23 0.11
C ARG A 378 -31.44 17.47 -0.93
N LEU A 379 -31.81 17.35 -2.20
CA LEU A 379 -30.91 17.53 -3.34
C LEU A 379 -31.32 18.72 -4.22
N VAL A 380 -30.33 19.52 -4.62
CA VAL A 380 -30.47 20.63 -5.59
C VAL A 380 -29.53 20.41 -6.78
N PRO A 381 -30.05 20.23 -8.01
CA PRO A 381 -29.20 20.12 -9.20
C PRO A 381 -28.45 21.41 -9.52
N GLY A 382 -27.24 21.27 -10.05
CA GLY A 382 -26.35 22.35 -10.42
C GLY A 382 -25.42 21.99 -11.59
N LYS A 383 -24.51 22.91 -11.90
CA LYS A 383 -23.44 22.73 -12.88
C LYS A 383 -22.15 23.35 -12.36
N GLU A 384 -21.05 22.67 -12.64
CA GLU A 384 -19.71 23.21 -12.42
C GLU A 384 -19.34 24.24 -13.50
N PRO A 385 -18.34 25.10 -13.27
CA PRO A 385 -17.89 26.11 -14.25
C PRO A 385 -17.50 25.54 -15.62
N ASP A 386 -17.04 24.28 -15.64
CA ASP A 386 -16.69 23.55 -16.88
C ASP A 386 -17.87 22.84 -17.55
N GLY A 387 -19.09 23.01 -17.02
CA GLY A 387 -20.33 22.50 -17.59
C GLY A 387 -20.77 21.12 -17.11
N ARG A 388 -19.93 20.42 -16.34
CA ARG A 388 -20.26 19.12 -15.74
C ARG A 388 -21.42 19.24 -14.76
N SER A 389 -22.21 18.18 -14.68
CA SER A 389 -23.37 18.06 -13.80
C SER A 389 -22.90 17.92 -12.36
N SER A 390 -23.57 18.63 -11.47
CA SER A 390 -23.38 18.48 -10.02
C SER A 390 -24.72 18.53 -9.30
N VAL A 391 -24.73 18.04 -8.07
CA VAL A 391 -25.85 18.12 -7.16
C VAL A 391 -25.34 18.55 -5.79
N SER A 392 -26.03 19.50 -5.16
CA SER A 392 -25.75 19.92 -3.80
C SER A 392 -26.73 19.24 -2.85
N LEU A 393 -26.21 18.57 -1.84
CA LEU A 393 -26.99 17.99 -0.75
C LEU A 393 -26.84 18.85 0.50
N GLU A 394 -27.85 18.82 1.37
CA GLU A 394 -27.70 19.45 2.69
C GLU A 394 -26.66 18.68 3.53
N PHE A 395 -25.85 19.45 4.26
CA PHE A 395 -24.99 18.91 5.29
C PHE A 395 -25.82 18.76 6.58
N LEU A 396 -25.98 17.54 7.06
CA LEU A 396 -26.76 17.25 8.27
C LEU A 396 -25.89 17.48 9.51
N GLU A 397 -25.99 18.66 10.12
CA GLU A 397 -25.28 18.99 11.36
C GLU A 397 -25.78 18.12 12.52
N ASP A 398 -24.89 17.73 13.44
CA ASP A 398 -25.23 16.96 14.66
C ASP A 398 -25.96 15.63 14.40
N ALA A 399 -25.83 15.06 13.19
CA ALA A 399 -26.37 13.74 12.88
C ALA A 399 -25.37 12.64 13.24
N VAL A 400 -25.89 11.55 13.82
CA VAL A 400 -25.17 10.29 14.02
C VAL A 400 -25.66 9.26 13.02
N THR A 401 -24.80 8.37 12.53
CA THR A 401 -25.26 7.31 11.62
C THR A 401 -26.03 6.24 12.40
N LEU A 402 -26.94 5.52 11.73
CA LEU A 402 -27.57 4.35 12.32
C LEU A 402 -26.53 3.31 12.73
N GLU A 403 -25.45 3.17 11.96
CA GLU A 403 -24.32 2.32 12.32
C GLU A 403 -23.69 2.71 13.67
N GLU A 404 -23.38 4.01 13.88
CA GLU A 404 -22.81 4.51 15.13
C GLU A 404 -23.72 4.21 16.33
N LEU A 405 -25.05 4.31 16.16
CA LEU A 405 -26.03 3.95 17.19
C LEU A 405 -26.09 2.44 17.48
N LEU A 406 -26.03 1.60 16.44
CA LEU A 406 -25.97 0.15 16.59
C LEU A 406 -24.67 -0.28 17.29
N ASP A 407 -23.54 0.31 16.93
CA ASP A 407 -22.26 0.07 17.58
C ASP A 407 -22.27 0.49 19.06
N THR A 408 -22.89 1.63 19.38
CA THR A 408 -23.07 2.07 20.77
C THR A 408 -23.89 1.06 21.55
N SER A 409 -24.98 0.55 20.98
CA SER A 409 -25.82 -0.47 21.61
C SER A 409 -25.05 -1.77 21.87
N LEU A 410 -24.16 -2.19 20.96
CA LEU A 410 -23.28 -3.34 21.18
C LEU A 410 -22.25 -3.06 22.29
N GLN A 411 -21.65 -1.87 22.30
CA GLN A 411 -20.65 -1.49 23.32
C GLN A 411 -21.25 -1.41 24.73
N GLU A 412 -22.51 -1.02 24.85
CA GLU A 412 -23.23 -0.88 26.12
C GLU A 412 -24.00 -2.15 26.53
N ASP A 413 -23.92 -3.23 25.74
CA ASP A 413 -24.70 -4.46 25.92
C ASP A 413 -26.23 -4.21 25.96
N ASP A 414 -26.73 -3.18 25.27
CA ASP A 414 -28.15 -2.81 25.22
C ASP A 414 -28.90 -3.53 24.08
N GLU A 415 -29.37 -4.75 24.36
CA GLU A 415 -30.17 -5.54 23.41
C GLU A 415 -31.51 -4.87 23.06
N ALA A 416 -32.12 -4.13 23.99
CA ALA A 416 -33.43 -3.54 23.76
C ALA A 416 -33.35 -2.39 22.76
N GLU A 417 -32.35 -1.51 22.91
CA GLU A 417 -32.13 -0.39 21.99
C GLU A 417 -31.71 -0.89 20.61
N PHE A 418 -30.75 -1.83 20.53
CA PHE A 418 -30.33 -2.42 19.25
C PHE A 418 -31.52 -2.98 18.47
N ARG A 419 -32.38 -3.76 19.15
CA ARG A 419 -33.58 -4.34 18.54
C ARG A 419 -34.57 -3.27 18.09
N SER A 420 -34.77 -2.23 18.89
CA SER A 420 -35.67 -1.12 18.57
C SER A 420 -35.22 -0.38 17.30
N LEU A 421 -33.93 -0.04 17.21
CA LEU A 421 -33.32 0.59 16.04
C LEU A 421 -33.41 -0.30 14.81
N PHE A 422 -33.07 -1.58 14.95
CA PHE A 422 -33.07 -2.54 13.84
C PHE A 422 -34.49 -2.81 13.31
N GLU A 423 -35.49 -2.98 14.18
CA GLU A 423 -36.87 -3.17 13.74
C GLU A 423 -37.48 -1.90 13.12
N LYS A 424 -37.13 -0.72 13.64
CA LYS A 424 -37.46 0.55 12.96
C LYS A 424 -36.86 0.58 11.57
N TYR A 425 -35.58 0.26 11.41
CA TYR A 425 -34.93 0.15 10.09
C TYR A 425 -35.67 -0.83 9.15
N ARG A 426 -35.99 -2.04 9.60
CA ARG A 426 -36.73 -3.03 8.77
C ARG A 426 -38.09 -2.51 8.32
N SER A 427 -38.81 -1.81 9.21
CA SER A 427 -40.10 -1.20 8.89
C SER A 427 -39.98 -0.14 7.80
N LEU A 428 -38.91 0.67 7.83
CA LEU A 428 -38.62 1.69 6.83
C LEU A 428 -38.27 1.06 5.48
N VAL A 429 -37.37 0.07 5.45
CA VAL A 429 -37.00 -0.64 4.21
C VAL A 429 -38.22 -1.27 3.54
N SER A 430 -39.16 -1.79 4.33
CA SER A 430 -40.38 -2.44 3.82
C SER A 430 -41.48 -1.45 3.41
N TRP A 431 -41.36 -0.17 3.78
CA TRP A 431 -42.39 0.84 3.55
C TRP A 431 -42.66 1.06 2.07
N ASN A 432 -43.93 0.89 1.66
CA ASN A 432 -44.40 1.01 0.27
C ASN A 432 -43.46 0.31 -0.74
N ALA A 433 -42.87 -0.83 -0.39
CA ALA A 433 -41.87 -1.47 -1.24
C ALA A 433 -42.46 -2.19 -2.46
N GLU A 434 -43.70 -2.69 -2.36
CA GLU A 434 -44.34 -3.49 -3.42
C GLU A 434 -44.49 -2.68 -4.73
N GLY A 435 -43.95 -3.21 -5.83
CA GLY A 435 -43.99 -2.58 -7.16
C GLY A 435 -43.08 -1.36 -7.34
N ASN A 436 -42.46 -0.87 -6.27
CA ASN A 436 -41.59 0.29 -6.27
C ASN A 436 -40.10 -0.05 -6.40
N LEU A 437 -39.30 0.93 -6.81
CA LEU A 437 -37.85 0.83 -6.84
C LEU A 437 -37.29 0.64 -5.44
N GLN A 438 -36.29 -0.23 -5.32
CA GLN A 438 -35.50 -0.42 -4.10
C GLN A 438 -34.22 0.40 -4.16
N ASP A 439 -33.86 0.99 -3.03
CA ASP A 439 -32.59 1.66 -2.82
C ASP A 439 -31.57 0.63 -2.34
N TYR A 440 -30.58 0.34 -3.18
CA TYR A 440 -29.53 -0.62 -2.85
C TYR A 440 -28.56 -0.04 -1.82
N ASP A 441 -28.48 1.30 -1.70
CA ASP A 441 -27.61 2.03 -0.77
C ASP A 441 -28.23 2.24 0.61
N LEU A 442 -29.44 1.74 0.87
CA LEU A 442 -30.12 1.90 2.16
C LEU A 442 -29.53 0.97 3.24
N ILE A 443 -28.24 1.12 3.51
CA ILE A 443 -27.47 0.43 4.55
C ILE A 443 -27.24 1.34 5.77
N PHE A 444 -26.84 0.77 6.90
CA PHE A 444 -26.72 1.50 8.17
C PHE A 444 -25.87 2.77 8.13
N PRO A 445 -24.67 2.82 7.52
CA PRO A 445 -23.88 4.05 7.48
C PRO A 445 -24.50 5.17 6.61
N ASN A 446 -25.44 4.85 5.74
CA ASN A 446 -26.12 5.79 4.84
C ASN A 446 -27.43 6.35 5.41
N ILE A 447 -27.72 6.07 6.68
CA ILE A 447 -28.88 6.61 7.40
C ILE A 447 -28.39 7.48 8.55
N CYS A 448 -28.69 8.77 8.49
CA CYS A 448 -28.41 9.75 9.54
C CYS A 448 -29.61 9.94 10.45
N VAL A 449 -29.38 9.95 11.76
CA VAL A 449 -30.41 10.05 12.80
C VAL A 449 -30.21 11.34 13.60
N GLN A 450 -31.26 12.15 13.70
CA GLN A 450 -31.34 13.38 14.50
C GLN A 450 -32.59 13.33 15.38
N GLY A 451 -32.49 12.64 16.52
CA GLY A 451 -33.65 12.32 17.36
C GLY A 451 -34.63 11.40 16.63
N GLU A 452 -35.89 11.83 16.48
CA GLU A 452 -36.91 11.03 15.78
C GLU A 452 -36.76 11.02 14.26
N LYS A 453 -36.09 12.04 13.69
CA LYS A 453 -35.91 12.23 12.24
C LYS A 453 -34.78 11.34 11.72
N TRP A 454 -35.10 10.47 10.77
CA TRP A 454 -34.13 9.62 10.07
C TRP A 454 -34.02 10.09 8.62
N THR A 455 -32.80 10.24 8.12
CA THR A 455 -32.54 10.78 6.77
C THR A 455 -31.61 9.85 6.00
N ALA A 456 -32.04 9.35 4.84
CA ALA A 456 -31.17 8.60 3.93
C ALA A 456 -30.30 9.58 3.13
N ILE A 457 -28.97 9.45 3.25
CA ILE A 457 -27.99 10.38 2.66
C ILE A 457 -27.37 9.89 1.36
N ASP A 458 -27.52 8.60 1.03
CA ASP A 458 -27.13 8.03 -0.24
C ASP A 458 -28.28 7.22 -0.85
N TYR A 459 -28.42 7.35 -2.17
CA TYR A 459 -29.49 6.77 -2.99
C TYR A 459 -29.03 6.71 -4.46
N GLU A 460 -27.77 6.33 -4.65
CA GLU A 460 -27.10 6.27 -5.94
C GLU A 460 -27.50 5.02 -6.71
N TRP A 461 -27.54 3.87 -6.04
CA TRP A 461 -27.77 2.57 -6.64
C TRP A 461 -29.20 2.11 -6.41
N VAL A 462 -29.92 1.82 -7.50
CA VAL A 462 -31.33 1.44 -7.45
C VAL A 462 -31.56 0.11 -8.15
N THR A 463 -32.55 -0.66 -7.70
CA THR A 463 -32.86 -1.96 -8.27
C THR A 463 -34.35 -2.29 -8.20
N ARG A 464 -34.84 -3.11 -9.14
CA ARG A 464 -36.18 -3.73 -9.10
C ARG A 464 -36.12 -5.22 -8.77
N GLU A 465 -34.94 -5.81 -8.77
CA GLU A 465 -34.74 -7.25 -8.67
C GLU A 465 -34.61 -7.74 -7.23
N ARG A 466 -34.41 -6.81 -6.28
CA ARG A 466 -34.22 -7.11 -4.87
C ARG A 466 -35.49 -6.88 -4.08
N THR A 467 -35.70 -7.71 -3.07
CA THR A 467 -36.76 -7.55 -2.08
C THR A 467 -36.28 -6.69 -0.90
N PRO A 468 -37.18 -6.14 -0.06
CA PRO A 468 -36.80 -5.50 1.20
C PRO A 468 -35.89 -6.37 2.08
N ASP A 469 -36.16 -7.68 2.14
CA ASP A 469 -35.35 -8.63 2.91
C ASP A 469 -33.93 -8.76 2.35
N ASP A 470 -33.75 -8.67 1.03
CA ASP A 470 -32.41 -8.66 0.43
C ASP A 470 -31.62 -7.40 0.84
N ILE A 471 -32.27 -6.25 0.94
CA ILE A 471 -31.65 -4.99 1.41
C ILE A 471 -31.27 -5.09 2.89
N VAL A 472 -32.15 -5.66 3.73
CA VAL A 472 -31.85 -5.91 5.15
C VAL A 472 -30.65 -6.86 5.30
N ARG A 473 -30.63 -7.96 4.56
CA ARG A 473 -29.51 -8.92 4.56
C ARG A 473 -28.21 -8.29 4.07
N ARG A 474 -28.27 -7.42 3.05
CA ARG A 474 -27.10 -6.66 2.58
C ARG A 474 -26.58 -5.71 3.65
N ALA A 475 -27.44 -4.95 4.31
CA ALA A 475 -27.03 -4.04 5.38
C ALA A 475 -26.34 -4.79 6.53
N LEU A 476 -26.88 -5.94 6.95
CA LEU A 476 -26.24 -6.81 7.95
C LEU A 476 -24.90 -7.37 7.46
N TYR A 477 -24.83 -7.79 6.19
CA TYR A 477 -23.59 -8.26 5.57
C TYR A 477 -22.50 -7.17 5.61
N CYS A 478 -22.82 -5.95 5.15
CA CYS A 478 -21.89 -4.81 5.19
C CYS A 478 -21.46 -4.49 6.62
N TYR A 479 -22.40 -4.46 7.56
CA TYR A 479 -22.13 -4.18 8.98
C TYR A 479 -21.15 -5.20 9.60
N VAL A 480 -21.26 -6.48 9.25
CA VAL A 480 -20.31 -7.51 9.68
C VAL A 480 -18.97 -7.41 8.95
N LEU A 481 -18.98 -7.15 7.64
CA LEU A 481 -17.78 -7.08 6.82
C LEU A 481 -16.81 -5.97 7.27
N GLU A 482 -17.34 -4.83 7.70
CA GLU A 482 -16.52 -3.69 8.16
C GLU A 482 -15.80 -3.98 9.48
N ASN A 483 -16.38 -4.82 10.33
CA ASN A 483 -15.76 -5.26 11.58
C ASN A 483 -16.25 -6.66 11.97
N GLU A 484 -15.48 -7.68 11.57
CA GLU A 484 -15.80 -9.10 11.82
C GLU A 484 -15.99 -9.43 13.31
N LYS A 485 -15.41 -8.62 14.23
CA LYS A 485 -15.60 -8.81 15.67
C LYS A 485 -17.07 -8.62 16.08
N ARG A 486 -17.84 -7.78 15.38
CA ARG A 486 -19.28 -7.57 15.61
C ARG A 486 -20.05 -8.89 15.52
N ALA A 487 -19.70 -9.77 14.58
CA ALA A 487 -20.38 -11.06 14.38
C ALA A 487 -20.26 -12.02 15.57
N SER A 488 -19.29 -11.80 16.47
CA SER A 488 -19.14 -12.57 17.70
C SER A 488 -20.02 -12.07 18.85
N HIS A 489 -20.67 -10.91 18.70
CA HIS A 489 -21.48 -10.31 19.75
C HIS A 489 -22.82 -11.05 19.93
N PRO A 490 -23.23 -11.42 21.16
CA PRO A 490 -24.48 -12.19 21.37
C PRO A 490 -25.74 -11.51 20.82
N ILE A 491 -25.83 -10.17 20.92
CA ILE A 491 -26.96 -9.40 20.37
C ILE A 491 -27.05 -9.58 18.85
N LEU A 492 -25.93 -9.37 18.14
CA LEU A 492 -25.92 -9.47 16.69
C LEU A 492 -26.13 -10.92 16.22
N GLN A 493 -25.59 -11.91 16.93
CA GLN A 493 -25.84 -13.33 16.61
C GLN A 493 -27.33 -13.66 16.58
N LYS A 494 -28.11 -13.23 17.58
CA LYS A 494 -29.57 -13.43 17.59
C LYS A 494 -30.24 -12.80 16.37
N ILE A 495 -29.83 -11.58 15.99
CA ILE A 495 -30.38 -10.87 14.83
C ILE A 495 -30.01 -11.58 13.52
N LEU A 496 -28.77 -12.08 13.39
CA LEU A 496 -28.34 -12.86 12.23
C LEU A 496 -29.13 -14.17 12.12
N GLU A 497 -29.36 -14.87 13.23
CA GLU A 497 -30.19 -16.08 13.27
C GLU A 497 -31.65 -15.79 12.87
N GLU A 498 -32.27 -14.75 13.45
CA GLU A 498 -33.66 -14.34 13.16
C GLU A 498 -33.87 -13.92 11.70
N THR A 499 -32.85 -13.34 11.08
CA THR A 499 -32.88 -12.93 9.66
C THR A 499 -32.42 -14.04 8.70
N GLY A 500 -32.03 -15.21 9.22
CA GLY A 500 -31.54 -16.33 8.43
C GLY A 500 -30.23 -16.00 7.70
N MET A 501 -29.36 -15.23 8.32
CA MET A 501 -28.00 -14.92 7.88
C MET A 501 -27.02 -15.99 8.39
N ASP A 502 -27.14 -17.20 7.86
CA ASP A 502 -26.20 -18.29 8.07
C ASP A 502 -24.96 -18.19 7.15
N GLU A 503 -24.00 -19.11 7.31
CA GLU A 503 -22.77 -19.13 6.48
C GLU A 503 -23.07 -19.17 4.97
N GLU A 504 -24.13 -19.87 4.55
CA GLU A 504 -24.53 -19.94 3.14
C GLU A 504 -25.10 -18.61 2.65
N ALA A 505 -25.91 -17.93 3.46
CA ALA A 505 -26.43 -16.60 3.16
C ALA A 505 -25.30 -15.56 3.09
N PHE A 506 -24.31 -15.62 3.98
CA PHE A 506 -23.11 -14.78 3.92
C PHE A 506 -22.30 -15.04 2.65
N ALA A 507 -22.12 -16.30 2.25
CA ALA A 507 -21.44 -16.65 1.01
C ALA A 507 -22.19 -16.12 -0.22
N ARG A 508 -23.53 -16.26 -0.26
CA ARG A 508 -24.37 -15.68 -1.33
C ARG A 508 -24.25 -14.16 -1.37
N GLN A 509 -24.26 -13.48 -0.23
CA GLN A 509 -24.10 -12.02 -0.21
C GLN A 509 -22.71 -11.59 -0.68
N LYS A 510 -21.67 -12.31 -0.30
CA LYS A 510 -20.31 -12.08 -0.81
C LYS A 510 -20.25 -12.21 -2.33
N GLU A 511 -20.86 -13.24 -2.91
CA GLU A 511 -20.91 -13.42 -4.37
C GLU A 511 -21.67 -12.29 -5.06
N GLN A 512 -22.78 -11.83 -4.46
CA GLN A 512 -23.57 -10.72 -4.99
C GLN A 512 -22.82 -9.39 -4.93
N GLU A 513 -22.11 -9.11 -3.83
CA GLU A 513 -21.29 -7.90 -3.68
C GLU A 513 -20.09 -7.93 -4.65
N LEU A 514 -19.47 -9.10 -4.86
CA LEU A 514 -18.44 -9.26 -5.90
C LEU A 514 -19.01 -9.02 -7.30
N ALA A 515 -20.18 -9.58 -7.63
CA ALA A 515 -20.82 -9.36 -8.92
C ALA A 515 -21.17 -7.89 -9.16
N PHE A 516 -21.68 -7.20 -8.12
CA PHE A 516 -21.94 -5.76 -8.17
C PHE A 516 -20.64 -4.95 -8.37
N GLN A 517 -19.57 -5.29 -7.65
CA GLN A 517 -18.24 -4.68 -7.85
C GLN A 517 -17.71 -4.91 -9.28
N GLU A 518 -17.93 -6.09 -9.87
CA GLU A 518 -17.56 -6.34 -11.26
C GLU A 518 -18.40 -5.54 -12.25
N GLU A 519 -19.68 -5.32 -11.96
CA GLU A 519 -20.59 -4.51 -12.77
C GLU A 519 -20.18 -3.04 -12.79
N ILE A 520 -19.92 -2.44 -11.62
CA ILE A 520 -19.51 -1.03 -11.54
C ILE A 520 -18.14 -0.76 -12.17
N LEU A 521 -17.30 -1.79 -12.38
CA LEU A 521 -16.01 -1.69 -13.06
C LEU A 521 -16.12 -1.88 -14.58
N ARG A 522 -17.28 -2.28 -15.10
CA ARG A 522 -17.50 -2.58 -16.53
C ARG A 522 -17.80 -1.30 -17.31
N GLU A 523 -17.04 -1.07 -18.37
CA GLU A 523 -17.25 0.07 -19.26
C GLU A 523 -18.40 -0.17 -20.23
N ALA A 524 -18.98 0.91 -20.75
CA ALA A 524 -20.12 0.85 -21.66
C ALA A 524 -19.79 0.16 -23.01
N ASP A 525 -18.52 0.10 -23.40
CA ASP A 525 -18.02 -0.59 -24.59
C ASP A 525 -17.67 -2.07 -24.35
N GLY A 526 -17.91 -2.58 -23.13
CA GLY A 526 -17.58 -3.95 -22.73
C GLY A 526 -16.16 -4.11 -22.16
N GLY A 527 -15.34 -3.05 -22.14
CA GLY A 527 -14.08 -3.01 -21.40
C GLY A 527 -14.29 -3.15 -19.89
N LYS A 528 -13.22 -3.33 -19.12
CA LYS A 528 -13.31 -3.40 -17.65
C LYS A 528 -12.12 -2.69 -17.03
N ARG A 529 -12.36 -1.82 -16.05
CA ARG A 529 -11.32 -1.23 -15.19
C ARG A 529 -10.88 -2.21 -14.12
N THR A 530 -9.63 -2.07 -13.65
CA THR A 530 -9.11 -2.90 -12.57
C THR A 530 -9.23 -2.13 -11.28
N ALA A 531 -9.82 -2.74 -10.25
CA ALA A 531 -9.77 -2.18 -8.92
C ALA A 531 -8.30 -2.00 -8.51
N VAL A 532 -7.97 -0.85 -7.96
CA VAL A 532 -6.57 -0.52 -7.65
C VAL A 532 -6.02 -1.42 -6.54
N THR A 533 -6.88 -1.97 -5.68
CA THR A 533 -6.53 -3.05 -4.73
C THR A 533 -5.92 -4.26 -5.44
N ASP A 534 -6.50 -4.67 -6.57
CA ASP A 534 -6.09 -5.85 -7.31
C ASP A 534 -4.77 -5.62 -8.06
N MET A 535 -4.46 -4.36 -8.38
CA MET A 535 -3.22 -4.01 -9.08
C MET A 535 -1.97 -4.43 -8.31
N ARG A 536 -2.00 -4.43 -6.97
CA ARG A 536 -0.87 -4.90 -6.16
C ARG A 536 -0.58 -6.37 -6.42
N HIS A 537 -1.63 -7.19 -6.43
CA HIS A 537 -1.52 -8.62 -6.71
C HIS A 537 -1.08 -8.89 -8.16
N LEU A 538 -1.55 -8.07 -9.11
CA LEU A 538 -1.18 -8.21 -10.51
C LEU A 538 0.28 -7.83 -10.78
N ILE A 539 0.79 -6.76 -10.18
CA ILE A 539 2.20 -6.33 -10.33
C ILE A 539 3.15 -7.34 -9.69
N GLY A 540 2.74 -7.96 -8.58
CA GLY A 540 3.43 -9.13 -8.03
C GLY A 540 4.53 -8.84 -7.00
N HIS A 541 4.61 -7.62 -6.47
CA HIS A 541 5.50 -7.33 -5.34
C HIS A 541 5.05 -8.00 -4.05
N MET A 542 6.01 -8.56 -3.32
CA MET A 542 5.75 -9.34 -2.11
C MET A 542 5.27 -8.45 -0.96
N ALA A 543 4.38 -8.99 -0.13
CA ALA A 543 4.07 -8.47 1.20
C ALA A 543 4.35 -9.61 2.19
N VAL A 544 5.44 -9.49 2.94
CA VAL A 544 5.95 -10.59 3.78
C VAL A 544 5.54 -10.37 5.23
N PRO A 545 4.71 -11.25 5.83
CA PRO A 545 4.37 -11.21 7.25
C PRO A 545 5.59 -11.33 8.15
N TYR A 546 5.67 -10.51 9.20
CA TYR A 546 6.83 -10.48 10.09
C TYR A 546 7.13 -11.85 10.73
N GLN A 547 6.08 -12.66 10.95
CA GLN A 547 6.18 -14.01 11.52
C GLN A 547 7.08 -14.92 10.68
N GLN A 548 7.16 -14.70 9.36
CA GLN A 548 8.03 -15.49 8.50
C GLN A 548 9.52 -15.24 8.79
N PHE A 549 9.90 -14.01 9.18
CA PHE A 549 11.27 -13.71 9.56
C PHE A 549 11.67 -14.41 10.87
N PHE A 550 10.76 -14.45 11.86
CA PHE A 550 10.99 -15.15 13.12
C PHE A 550 10.98 -16.67 12.94
N ALA A 551 10.02 -17.22 12.20
CA ALA A 551 9.96 -18.65 11.91
C ALA A 551 11.22 -19.14 11.18
N HIS A 552 11.87 -18.29 10.38
CA HIS A 552 13.16 -18.59 9.77
C HIS A 552 14.32 -18.51 10.79
N ALA A 553 14.35 -17.49 11.65
CA ALA A 553 15.38 -17.33 12.68
C ALA A 553 15.32 -18.44 13.76
N GLU A 554 14.12 -18.83 14.19
CA GLU A 554 13.90 -19.88 15.21
C GLU A 554 14.34 -21.27 14.73
N ARG A 555 14.48 -21.50 13.42
CA ARG A 555 15.02 -22.76 12.89
C ARG A 555 16.54 -22.85 12.99
N LYS A 556 17.23 -21.72 13.20
CA LYS A 556 18.69 -21.62 13.25
C LYS A 556 19.22 -21.87 14.67
N ILE A 557 18.82 -23.00 15.25
CA ILE A 557 19.22 -23.40 16.61
C ILE A 557 20.17 -24.60 16.50
N VAL A 558 21.35 -24.46 17.12
CA VAL A 558 22.29 -25.56 17.32
C VAL A 558 22.33 -25.86 18.82
N GLN A 559 22.10 -27.11 19.20
CA GLN A 559 22.28 -27.55 20.59
C GLN A 559 23.56 -28.37 20.70
N VAL A 560 24.29 -28.18 21.79
CA VAL A 560 25.51 -28.92 22.09
C VAL A 560 25.37 -29.58 23.44
N PHE A 561 25.70 -30.86 23.50
CA PHE A 561 25.73 -31.69 24.69
C PHE A 561 27.18 -32.11 24.98
N GLU A 562 27.59 -31.99 26.24
CA GLU A 562 28.92 -32.40 26.71
C GLU A 562 28.80 -33.71 27.50
N ASP A 563 29.61 -34.71 27.16
CA ASP A 563 29.70 -35.98 27.91
C ASP A 563 30.95 -35.97 28.79
N MET A 564 30.74 -35.98 30.11
CA MET A 564 31.80 -36.04 31.13
C MET A 564 32.12 -37.49 31.57
N GLY A 565 31.54 -38.49 30.91
CA GLY A 565 31.72 -39.91 31.17
C GLY A 565 30.49 -40.67 31.66
N GLU A 566 29.36 -39.99 31.80
CA GLU A 566 28.06 -40.58 32.17
C GLU A 566 27.05 -40.58 31.01
N GLY A 567 27.47 -40.12 29.81
CA GLY A 567 26.62 -39.95 28.64
C GLY A 567 26.06 -38.53 28.50
N TYR A 568 25.24 -38.31 27.47
CA TYR A 568 24.60 -37.00 27.22
C TYR A 568 23.33 -36.84 28.05
N SER A 569 23.19 -35.69 28.70
CA SER A 569 21.98 -35.30 29.42
C SER A 569 21.53 -33.89 29.04
N GLN A 570 20.24 -33.60 29.21
CA GLN A 570 19.71 -32.25 28.99
C GLN A 570 20.34 -31.22 29.95
N GLU A 571 20.68 -31.63 31.18
CA GLU A 571 21.35 -30.80 32.18
C GLU A 571 22.75 -30.36 31.74
N HIS A 572 23.43 -31.18 30.92
CA HIS A 572 24.75 -30.89 30.34
C HIS A 572 24.66 -30.48 28.86
N SER A 573 23.64 -29.68 28.52
CA SER A 573 23.44 -29.14 27.17
C SER A 573 23.34 -27.62 27.17
N ARG A 574 23.68 -26.99 26.03
CA ARG A 574 23.49 -25.56 25.80
C ARG A 574 23.19 -25.27 24.33
N TYR A 575 22.41 -24.22 24.09
CA TYR A 575 22.16 -23.71 22.74
C TYR A 575 23.25 -22.73 22.31
N LEU A 576 23.80 -22.94 21.11
CA LEU A 576 24.70 -22.01 20.44
C LEU A 576 23.91 -21.18 19.44
N ARG A 577 23.40 -20.03 19.88
CA ARG A 577 22.57 -19.14 19.05
C ARG A 577 23.35 -18.43 17.94
N ASP A 578 24.66 -18.22 18.13
CA ASP A 578 25.53 -17.54 17.17
C ASP A 578 26.30 -18.53 16.27
N ALA A 579 25.94 -19.82 16.27
CA ALA A 579 26.63 -20.83 15.47
C ALA A 579 26.38 -20.67 13.96
N TYR A 580 25.28 -20.02 13.55
CA TYR A 580 25.02 -19.76 12.14
C TYR A 580 25.80 -18.52 11.68
N THR A 581 26.73 -18.72 10.74
CA THR A 581 27.52 -17.62 10.14
C THR A 581 26.96 -17.14 8.80
N ALA A 582 26.04 -17.92 8.22
CA ALA A 582 25.23 -17.58 7.06
C ALA A 582 23.87 -18.30 7.15
N ASP A 583 22.98 -18.10 6.17
CA ASP A 583 21.64 -18.72 6.18
C ASP A 583 21.65 -20.25 6.21
N ASP A 584 22.62 -20.86 5.55
CA ASP A 584 22.77 -22.30 5.36
C ASP A 584 24.09 -22.84 5.92
N ARG A 585 24.83 -22.05 6.73
CA ARG A 585 26.16 -22.43 7.23
C ARG A 585 26.27 -22.30 8.74
N ILE A 586 26.69 -23.40 9.36
CA ILE A 586 27.00 -23.52 10.79
C ILE A 586 28.52 -23.52 10.97
N CYS A 587 29.03 -22.70 11.89
CA CYS A 587 30.37 -22.76 12.48
C CYS A 587 30.21 -22.78 14.01
N ALA A 588 30.20 -23.98 14.60
CA ALA A 588 30.04 -24.16 16.03
C ALA A 588 31.41 -24.25 16.71
N GLU A 589 31.81 -23.20 17.43
CA GLU A 589 32.98 -23.21 18.30
C GLU A 589 32.59 -23.63 19.72
N ILE A 590 33.17 -24.73 20.21
CA ILE A 590 32.79 -25.40 21.44
C ILE A 590 34.03 -25.48 22.33
N ARG A 591 34.00 -24.75 23.44
CA ARG A 591 35.01 -24.85 24.49
C ARG A 591 34.68 -26.06 25.35
N CYS A 592 35.58 -27.04 25.34
CA CYS A 592 35.46 -28.29 26.07
C CYS A 592 36.28 -28.19 27.36
N ALA A 593 35.68 -28.49 28.50
CA ALA A 593 36.35 -28.48 29.80
C ALA A 593 37.22 -29.75 29.99
N ALA A 594 38.16 -29.70 30.93
CA ALA A 594 38.91 -30.89 31.34
C ALA A 594 37.94 -31.98 31.86
N GLY A 595 38.11 -33.21 31.37
CA GLY A 595 37.26 -34.37 31.62
C GLY A 595 36.20 -34.63 30.54
N THR A 596 36.05 -33.74 29.55
CA THR A 596 35.09 -33.93 28.46
C THR A 596 35.52 -35.09 27.55
N LYS A 597 34.71 -36.16 27.48
CA LYS A 597 34.99 -37.34 26.66
C LYS A 597 34.41 -37.26 25.26
N GLY A 598 33.28 -36.55 25.10
CA GLY A 598 32.64 -36.40 23.80
C GLY A 598 31.71 -35.20 23.74
N ILE A 599 31.48 -34.73 22.52
CA ILE A 599 30.59 -33.63 22.20
C ILE A 599 29.54 -34.12 21.23
N ARG A 600 28.26 -33.95 21.55
CA ARG A 600 27.16 -34.15 20.61
C ARG A 600 26.66 -32.77 20.16
N LEU A 601 26.65 -32.53 18.86
CA LEU A 601 26.08 -31.35 18.23
C LEU A 601 24.82 -31.74 17.48
N ASP A 602 23.73 -31.07 17.81
CA ASP A 602 22.44 -31.20 17.14
C ASP A 602 22.22 -29.96 16.27
N PRO A 603 22.34 -30.08 14.93
CA PRO A 603 22.42 -28.91 14.05
C PRO A 603 21.06 -28.29 13.74
N ALA A 604 19.95 -28.98 14.07
CA ALA A 604 18.58 -28.52 13.92
C ALA A 604 17.63 -29.35 14.83
N GLU A 605 16.37 -28.94 14.96
CA GLU A 605 15.30 -29.70 15.66
C GLU A 605 14.31 -30.37 14.68
N MET A 606 14.67 -30.47 13.40
CA MET A 606 13.83 -31.02 12.33
C MET A 606 14.68 -31.79 11.31
N PRO A 607 14.08 -32.64 10.47
CA PRO A 607 14.80 -33.35 9.42
C PRO A 607 15.61 -32.39 8.54
N CYS A 608 16.86 -32.74 8.28
CA CYS A 608 17.78 -31.89 7.53
C CYS A 608 18.82 -32.71 6.78
N LEU A 609 19.42 -32.08 5.77
CA LEU A 609 20.63 -32.56 5.13
C LEU A 609 21.78 -31.69 5.61
N ALA A 610 22.75 -32.28 6.30
CA ALA A 610 23.95 -31.57 6.74
C ALA A 610 25.16 -32.01 5.91
N ARG A 611 25.93 -31.07 5.39
CA ARG A 611 27.19 -31.32 4.70
C ARG A 611 28.34 -30.85 5.57
N LEU A 612 29.05 -31.80 6.19
CA LEU A 612 30.19 -31.52 7.05
C LEU A 612 31.38 -31.04 6.21
N GLU A 613 31.84 -29.81 6.47
CA GLU A 613 32.93 -29.14 5.73
C GLU A 613 34.29 -29.30 6.44
N ALA A 614 34.30 -29.17 7.77
CA ALA A 614 35.49 -29.34 8.58
C ALA A 614 35.17 -29.66 10.04
N VAL A 615 36.06 -30.42 10.68
CA VAL A 615 36.13 -30.54 12.15
C VAL A 615 37.56 -30.22 12.55
N THR A 616 37.73 -29.28 13.47
CA THR A 616 39.02 -28.80 13.94
C THR A 616 39.09 -28.98 15.45
N TRP A 617 40.14 -29.62 15.94
CA TRP A 617 40.37 -29.84 17.38
C TRP A 617 41.72 -29.24 17.77
N ARG A 618 41.74 -28.33 18.75
CA ARG A 618 42.95 -27.60 19.20
C ARG A 618 43.76 -27.03 18.02
N ASP A 619 43.08 -26.27 17.17
CA ASP A 619 43.62 -25.63 15.95
C ASP A 619 44.17 -26.60 14.88
N ARG A 620 43.86 -27.90 14.99
CA ARG A 620 44.25 -28.92 14.00
C ARG A 620 43.02 -29.49 13.31
N LYS A 621 42.93 -29.26 12.00
CA LYS A 621 41.88 -29.88 11.16
C LYS A 621 42.05 -31.39 11.13
N LEU A 622 41.00 -32.14 11.45
CA LEU A 622 41.05 -33.59 11.49
C LEU A 622 41.24 -34.20 10.10
N THR A 623 42.09 -35.23 10.03
CA THR A 623 42.28 -36.03 8.81
C THR A 623 41.08 -36.96 8.58
N PRO A 624 40.87 -37.47 7.34
CA PRO A 624 39.79 -38.42 7.06
C PRO A 624 39.78 -39.66 7.96
N ALA A 625 40.96 -40.20 8.30
CA ALA A 625 41.07 -41.34 9.20
C ALA A 625 40.64 -41.00 10.64
N GLN A 626 40.96 -39.79 11.10
CA GLN A 626 40.52 -39.30 12.42
C GLN A 626 39.02 -39.02 12.44
N LEU A 627 38.46 -38.44 11.38
CA LEU A 627 37.01 -38.23 11.24
C LEU A 627 36.25 -39.57 11.31
N ALA A 628 36.67 -40.57 10.53
CA ALA A 628 36.06 -41.90 10.53
C ALA A 628 36.15 -42.62 11.89
N ARG A 629 37.18 -42.31 12.69
CA ARG A 629 37.39 -42.90 14.02
C ARG A 629 36.60 -42.18 15.12
N ALA A 630 36.52 -40.86 15.06
CA ALA A 630 36.06 -40.03 16.16
C ALA A 630 34.67 -39.42 15.95
N VAL A 631 34.17 -39.34 14.72
CA VAL A 631 32.87 -38.72 14.44
C VAL A 631 31.83 -39.80 14.13
N VAL A 632 30.73 -39.77 14.87
CA VAL A 632 29.58 -40.68 14.73
C VAL A 632 28.32 -39.85 14.53
N THR A 633 27.34 -40.34 13.79
CA THR A 633 26.07 -39.63 13.55
C THR A 633 24.92 -40.62 13.55
N ASN A 634 23.73 -40.17 13.93
CA ASN A 634 22.48 -40.97 13.80
C ASN A 634 21.81 -40.86 12.42
N GLY A 635 22.35 -40.03 11.51
CA GLY A 635 21.82 -39.89 10.14
C GLY A 635 22.41 -40.88 9.12
N GLU A 636 21.78 -41.00 7.96
CA GLU A 636 22.29 -41.78 6.82
C GLU A 636 23.39 -40.98 6.11
N VAL A 637 24.64 -41.45 6.21
CA VAL A 637 25.79 -40.86 5.48
C VAL A 637 25.64 -41.12 3.98
N LEU A 638 25.53 -40.06 3.21
CA LEU A 638 25.40 -40.09 1.75
C LEU A 638 26.80 -40.09 1.11
N GLY A 639 27.13 -41.17 0.40
CA GLY A 639 28.44 -41.39 -0.22
C GLY A 639 28.43 -42.52 -1.24
N ASP A 640 29.56 -43.22 -1.40
CA ASP A 640 29.75 -44.37 -2.31
C ASP A 640 29.06 -45.68 -1.84
N GLY A 641 28.35 -45.63 -0.71
CA GLY A 641 27.66 -46.78 -0.12
C GLY A 641 28.45 -47.53 0.96
N SER A 642 29.63 -47.03 1.35
CA SER A 642 30.45 -47.65 2.42
C SER A 642 29.96 -47.37 3.85
N GLY A 643 29.06 -46.41 4.07
CA GLY A 643 28.48 -46.09 5.39
C GLY A 643 29.47 -45.50 6.41
N VAL A 644 30.72 -45.29 6.01
CA VAL A 644 31.76 -44.58 6.77
C VAL A 644 31.71 -43.11 6.35
N LEU A 645 32.20 -42.19 7.20
CA LEU A 645 32.48 -40.80 6.80
C LEU A 645 33.63 -40.76 5.77
N THR A 646 33.39 -41.30 4.58
CA THR A 646 34.30 -41.31 3.44
C THR A 646 33.84 -40.28 2.43
N ARG A 647 34.84 -39.59 1.88
CA ARG A 647 34.71 -38.39 1.07
C ARG A 647 33.88 -38.63 -0.19
N GLY A 648 32.97 -37.70 -0.51
CA GLY A 648 32.52 -37.49 -1.88
C GLY A 648 33.68 -37.14 -2.81
N THR A 649 33.44 -37.03 -4.12
CA THR A 649 34.47 -36.72 -5.13
C THR A 649 35.19 -35.38 -4.89
N ASP A 650 34.65 -34.51 -4.05
CA ASP A 650 35.16 -33.19 -3.64
C ASP A 650 35.82 -33.16 -2.26
N GLY A 651 35.80 -34.27 -1.51
CA GLY A 651 36.40 -34.33 -0.17
C GLY A 651 35.46 -34.13 1.02
N MET A 652 34.15 -33.96 0.80
CA MET A 652 33.16 -33.62 1.84
C MET A 652 32.21 -34.79 2.17
N THR A 653 31.52 -34.73 3.32
CA THR A 653 30.55 -35.76 3.74
C THR A 653 29.17 -35.16 3.98
N ALA A 654 28.15 -35.69 3.30
CA ALA A 654 26.76 -35.30 3.49
C ALA A 654 26.02 -36.34 4.35
N VAL A 655 25.19 -35.90 5.27
CA VAL A 655 24.44 -36.74 6.20
C VAL A 655 22.96 -36.34 6.10
N LEU A 656 22.11 -37.30 5.79
CA LEU A 656 20.66 -37.14 5.78
C LEU A 656 20.11 -37.53 7.15
N PHE A 657 19.50 -36.57 7.84
CA PHE A 657 18.74 -36.79 9.06
C PHE A 657 17.26 -36.76 8.73
N ASP A 658 16.58 -37.88 9.01
CA ASP A 658 15.20 -38.10 8.60
C ASP A 658 14.19 -38.04 9.76
N HIS A 659 14.62 -37.52 10.91
CA HIS A 659 13.85 -37.30 12.12
C HIS A 659 14.22 -35.94 12.75
N GLY A 660 13.41 -35.46 13.70
CA GLY A 660 13.60 -34.18 14.40
C GLY A 660 14.61 -34.21 15.55
N ASP A 661 15.65 -35.06 15.45
CA ASP A 661 16.72 -35.16 16.47
C ASP A 661 18.09 -35.41 15.82
N PRO A 662 18.47 -34.63 14.79
CA PRO A 662 19.72 -34.84 14.08
C PRO A 662 20.90 -34.70 15.04
N ASN A 663 21.85 -35.64 15.04
CA ASN A 663 23.01 -35.54 15.92
C ASN A 663 24.33 -35.92 15.24
N ILE A 664 25.37 -35.19 15.60
CA ILE A 664 26.76 -35.41 15.20
C ILE A 664 27.59 -35.46 16.48
N ASN A 665 28.12 -36.64 16.76
CA ASN A 665 28.91 -36.95 17.93
C ASN A 665 30.40 -36.93 17.60
N VAL A 666 31.19 -36.17 18.34
CA VAL A 666 32.65 -36.15 18.26
C VAL A 666 33.22 -36.72 19.55
N ARG A 667 33.83 -37.90 19.45
CA ARG A 667 34.54 -38.61 20.52
C ARG A 667 35.92 -37.99 20.71
N LEU A 668 36.04 -37.10 21.70
CA LEU A 668 37.31 -36.44 22.03
C LEU A 668 38.32 -37.43 22.61
N ASP A 669 37.86 -38.40 23.39
CA ASP A 669 38.67 -39.51 23.91
C ASP A 669 39.30 -40.37 22.80
N ALA A 670 38.63 -40.51 21.66
CA ALA A 670 39.15 -41.18 20.48
C ALA A 670 40.14 -40.33 19.68
N LEU A 671 40.33 -39.05 20.02
CA LEU A 671 41.30 -38.14 19.39
C LEU A 671 42.57 -37.95 20.24
N GLU A 672 42.56 -38.38 21.50
CA GLU A 672 43.72 -38.32 22.38
C GLU A 672 44.77 -39.37 21.97
N GLU A 673 46.01 -38.93 21.74
CA GLU A 673 47.15 -39.82 21.60
C GLU A 673 47.64 -40.22 23.00
N THR A 674 47.92 -41.51 23.21
CA THR A 674 48.40 -42.05 24.48
C THR A 674 49.58 -41.24 25.01
N GLY A 675 49.37 -40.48 26.09
CA GLY A 675 50.41 -39.71 26.79
C GLY A 675 50.35 -38.17 26.70
N ALA A 676 49.31 -37.56 26.12
CA ALA A 676 49.16 -36.10 26.10
C ALA A 676 48.37 -35.56 27.31
N GLU A 677 48.92 -34.56 28.03
CA GLU A 677 48.42 -33.97 29.29
C GLU A 677 47.15 -33.08 29.17
N GLY A 678 46.23 -33.41 28.25
CA GLY A 678 45.10 -32.53 27.94
C GLY A 678 43.74 -32.94 28.48
N ASN A 679 43.55 -34.20 28.91
CA ASN A 679 42.32 -34.76 29.48
C ASN A 679 41.01 -34.14 28.94
N GLY A 680 40.79 -34.07 27.62
CA GLY A 680 39.58 -33.52 26.98
C GLY A 680 39.45 -31.99 26.87
N GLU A 681 40.39 -31.20 27.42
CA GLU A 681 40.31 -29.73 27.42
C GLU A 681 40.74 -29.11 26.08
N GLY A 682 39.96 -28.18 25.51
CA GLY A 682 40.35 -27.50 24.26
C GLY A 682 39.18 -26.89 23.51
N ILE A 683 39.46 -26.38 22.30
CA ILE A 683 38.45 -25.83 21.40
C ILE A 683 38.18 -26.84 20.28
N LEU A 684 36.91 -27.21 20.12
CA LEU A 684 36.37 -27.97 19.01
C LEU A 684 35.58 -27.02 18.11
N THR A 685 35.93 -26.96 16.83
CA THR A 685 35.17 -26.21 15.82
C THR A 685 34.57 -27.19 14.82
N ILE A 686 33.26 -27.12 14.61
CA ILE A 686 32.53 -27.92 13.61
C ILE A 686 31.92 -26.98 12.58
N GLU A 687 32.32 -27.14 11.32
CA GLU A 687 31.80 -26.38 10.18
C GLU A 687 30.97 -27.28 9.27
N MET A 688 29.75 -26.85 8.96
CA MET A 688 28.87 -27.57 8.04
C MET A 688 27.91 -26.65 7.31
N GLN A 689 27.44 -27.09 6.14
CA GLN A 689 26.24 -26.54 5.52
C GLN A 689 25.01 -27.33 5.91
N ILE A 690 23.86 -26.68 5.99
CA ILE A 690 22.61 -27.32 6.38
C ILE A 690 21.46 -26.92 5.45
N LEU A 691 20.63 -27.89 5.11
CA LEU A 691 19.38 -27.70 4.39
C LEU A 691 18.24 -28.38 5.16
N TRP A 692 17.27 -27.63 5.66
CA TRP A 692 16.09 -28.20 6.30
C TRP A 692 15.17 -28.86 5.27
N LEU A 693 14.60 -30.00 5.61
CA LEU A 693 13.73 -30.78 4.73
C LEU A 693 12.29 -30.76 5.24
N SER A 694 11.34 -30.41 4.37
CA SER A 694 9.92 -30.63 4.68
C SER A 694 9.60 -32.14 4.71
N PRO A 695 8.54 -32.57 5.42
CA PRO A 695 8.09 -33.96 5.42
C PRO A 695 7.88 -34.53 4.00
N GLU A 696 7.35 -33.72 3.08
CA GLU A 696 7.11 -34.08 1.68
C GLU A 696 8.41 -34.28 0.92
N MET A 697 9.35 -33.33 1.04
CA MET A 697 10.69 -33.44 0.42
C MET A 697 11.42 -34.69 0.91
N LEU A 698 11.36 -34.95 2.22
CA LEU A 698 11.99 -36.12 2.82
C LEU A 698 11.37 -37.43 2.30
N LYS A 699 10.04 -37.48 2.16
CA LYS A 699 9.33 -38.63 1.60
C LYS A 699 9.75 -38.91 0.16
N ASP A 700 9.84 -37.88 -0.68
CA ASP A 700 10.26 -38.02 -2.08
C ASP A 700 11.73 -38.43 -2.21
N LEU A 701 12.60 -37.85 -1.40
CA LEU A 701 14.01 -38.21 -1.34
C LEU A 701 14.19 -39.69 -0.98
N LYS A 702 13.50 -40.16 0.07
CA LYS A 702 13.49 -41.57 0.51
C LYS A 702 12.97 -42.52 -0.56
N ALA A 703 11.88 -42.15 -1.25
CA ALA A 703 11.31 -42.96 -2.32
C ALA A 703 12.30 -43.16 -3.49
N ARG A 704 13.05 -42.13 -3.85
CA ARG A 704 14.09 -42.20 -4.90
C ARG A 704 15.33 -42.99 -4.44
N MET A 705 15.77 -42.83 -3.19
CA MET A 705 16.86 -43.63 -2.62
C MET A 705 16.53 -45.13 -2.60
N THR A 706 15.26 -45.47 -2.31
CA THR A 706 14.79 -46.86 -2.28
C THR A 706 14.70 -47.47 -3.69
N ARG A 707 14.32 -46.69 -4.71
CA ARG A 707 14.31 -47.13 -6.13
C ARG A 707 15.71 -47.46 -6.66
N ARG A 708 16.74 -46.71 -6.27
CA ARG A 708 18.14 -47.01 -6.63
C ARG A 708 18.63 -48.33 -6.03
N LYS A 709 18.24 -48.66 -4.79
CA LYS A 709 18.53 -49.97 -4.17
C LYS A 709 17.87 -51.12 -4.95
N ARG A 710 16.62 -50.98 -5.41
CA ARG A 710 15.93 -52.01 -6.22
C ARG A 710 16.54 -52.27 -7.60
N PHE A 711 17.11 -51.25 -8.25
CA PHE A 711 17.70 -51.40 -9.60
C PHE A 711 19.01 -52.20 -9.61
N TRP A 712 19.72 -52.26 -8.48
CA TRP A 712 20.96 -53.05 -8.32
C TRP A 712 20.70 -54.51 -7.93
N PHE A 713 19.54 -54.85 -7.36
CA PHE A 713 19.14 -56.24 -7.11
C PHE A 713 18.46 -56.93 -8.31
N GLN A 714 18.35 -56.23 -9.45
CA GLN A 714 17.77 -56.76 -10.70
C GLN A 714 18.76 -56.80 -11.88
N LYS A 715 20.08 -56.72 -11.62
CA LYS A 715 21.12 -57.02 -12.62
C LYS A 715 22.01 -58.16 -12.19
#